data_AF-A0ABD2TT60-F1
#
_entry.id   AF-A0ABD2TT60-F1
#
_cell.length_a   1.000
_cell.length_b   1.000
_cell.length_c   1.000
_cell.angle_alpha   90.00
_cell.angle_beta   90.00
_cell.angle_gamma   90.00
#
_symmetry.space_group_name_H-M   'P 1'
#
loop_
_entity.id
_entity.type
_entity.pdbx_description
1 polymer ?
#
loop_
_entity_poly.entity_id
_entity_poly.type
_entity_poly.pdbx_seq_one_letter_code
_entity_poly.pdbx_strand_id
1 'polypeptide(L)'
;MSREGKEESGNIWKSRFASLILQLSHTMRGFKLKDRCKTTQVHAYNTNPFPISPTSSKLQYPTINSILSESPFLPYGLPKTHSFEPPLDLSLKSLDFVQSLADLYRKLQMTQDFNKSLLYLEQYALLYTLGDPKLLRRCLQSARQHAVDVHSKVVLSAWLRFERREDELVGSSAFDCIGRVLECPKTALLHGYDPKSVFDHCQSHPPPNQISDANNFLTSENDGGIIHFCIHNQEVNCIRGRIAALSAPLKSMLYGDFIESDKEKIDFTHIGISVDGMRAVDSFSRTRRFDSYPPNILLELLSFANRFCCEELKSASDSYLASLVSDIDEALILIDYALDERAPLLVASCLQLMLRELPGYLYNPKVLNTFCSSEARERLATVGQTSFLLYYFLSQVAIEDNMMSKVTLMLLERLKECATERWQKALAMHQLGCVLLQRKDYKEAQRYFEMAIEAGHVYSVVGVARAKFKQGQRFLAFELINGIISEYTPMGWMYQERSLYSLGKQKILDVNDATRLDPALSFPYKYRAIVMVEENQIEAAIAEINRIVGFKVSPDCLELRAWCFIALEDYQSAIRDIRALLTLEPNYVMFRGKMRADHLVELLSLHVQPWSPADCWMQLYDQWSSVDDIGSLAVIHQMLINDPGRSILRFRQSLLLLR
;
A
#
# COMPACT_ATOMS: atom_id res chain seq x y z
N MET A 1 12.65 -49.57 18.99
CA MET A 1 13.83 -49.04 18.27
C MET A 1 13.49 -48.98 16.79
N SER A 2 13.00 -47.83 16.32
CA SER A 2 12.81 -47.52 14.89
C SER A 2 12.16 -46.14 14.79
N ARG A 3 12.97 -45.09 14.58
CA ARG A 3 12.59 -43.79 14.00
C ARG A 3 13.81 -42.87 14.06
N GLU A 4 14.61 -42.89 12.99
CA GLU A 4 15.53 -41.81 12.64
C GLU A 4 15.85 -42.00 11.15
N GLY A 5 15.57 -40.99 10.34
CA GLY A 5 15.71 -41.04 8.89
C GLY A 5 14.59 -40.32 8.15
N LYS A 6 14.43 -39.00 8.40
CA LYS A 6 13.61 -38.13 7.52
C LYS A 6 13.89 -36.62 7.60
N GLU A 7 15.04 -36.17 8.12
CA GLU A 7 15.34 -34.73 8.23
C GLU A 7 16.53 -34.19 7.41
N GLU A 8 17.25 -35.02 6.64
CA GLU A 8 18.48 -34.54 5.95
C GLU A 8 18.28 -33.90 4.56
N SER A 9 17.10 -33.96 3.94
CA SER A 9 16.92 -33.42 2.57
C SER A 9 16.69 -31.90 2.50
N GLY A 10 16.35 -31.23 3.61
CA GLY A 10 16.03 -29.80 3.64
C GLY A 10 17.26 -28.88 3.84
N ASN A 11 18.32 -29.36 4.49
CA ASN A 11 19.48 -28.53 4.84
C ASN A 11 20.56 -28.44 3.74
N ILE A 12 20.55 -29.35 2.75
CA ILE A 12 21.54 -29.38 1.67
C ILE A 12 21.30 -28.24 0.65
N TRP A 13 20.07 -27.73 0.52
CA TRP A 13 19.70 -26.65 -0.41
C TRP A 13 20.19 -25.28 0.06
N LYS A 14 20.10 -24.99 1.37
CA LYS A 14 20.64 -23.76 1.98
C LYS A 14 22.16 -23.62 1.81
N SER A 15 22.88 -24.75 1.80
CA SER A 15 24.33 -24.78 1.63
C SER A 15 24.79 -24.42 0.21
N ARG A 16 23.95 -24.62 -0.83
CA ARG A 16 24.34 -24.35 -2.22
C ARG A 16 24.04 -22.91 -2.63
N PHE A 17 23.00 -22.27 -2.11
CA PHE A 17 22.79 -20.83 -2.28
C PHE A 17 23.94 -20.00 -1.68
N ALA A 18 24.56 -20.46 -0.59
CA ALA A 18 25.76 -19.85 -0.03
C ALA A 18 26.97 -19.84 -0.99
N SER A 19 27.05 -20.77 -1.96
CA SER A 19 28.13 -20.78 -2.96
C SER A 19 27.95 -19.70 -4.05
N LEU A 20 26.71 -19.29 -4.34
CA LEU A 20 26.41 -18.13 -5.19
C LEU A 20 26.84 -16.81 -4.52
N ILE A 21 26.72 -16.73 -3.19
CA ILE A 21 27.18 -15.57 -2.39
C ILE A 21 28.72 -15.49 -2.36
N LEU A 22 29.43 -16.63 -2.35
CA LEU A 22 30.89 -16.68 -2.24
C LEU A 22 31.64 -16.31 -3.52
N GLN A 23 31.03 -16.46 -4.70
CA GLN A 23 31.68 -16.04 -5.96
C GLN A 23 31.57 -14.54 -6.27
N LEU A 24 30.73 -13.79 -5.54
CA LEU A 24 30.46 -12.37 -5.77
C LEU A 24 30.83 -11.44 -4.61
N SER A 25 31.43 -11.94 -3.52
CA SER A 25 31.68 -11.17 -2.29
C SER A 25 33.14 -11.13 -1.83
N HIS A 26 34.03 -10.55 -2.63
CA HIS A 26 35.22 -9.89 -2.10
C HIS A 26 34.98 -8.38 -1.97
N THR A 27 34.22 -7.99 -0.94
CA THR A 27 34.44 -6.81 -0.06
C THR A 27 33.26 -6.69 0.90
N MET A 28 33.34 -7.33 2.06
CA MET A 28 32.43 -7.15 3.20
C MET A 28 33.23 -6.59 4.38
N ARG A 29 32.75 -5.48 4.95
CA ARG A 29 32.86 -5.08 6.37
C ARG A 29 32.18 -3.71 6.51
N GLY A 30 31.20 -3.49 7.35
CA GLY A 30 30.44 -4.31 8.28
C GLY A 30 29.40 -3.39 8.89
N PHE A 31 28.21 -3.88 9.25
CA PHE A 31 27.22 -3.05 9.93
C PHE A 31 26.61 -3.79 11.12
N LYS A 32 26.68 -3.09 12.26
CA LYS A 32 26.21 -3.49 13.58
C LYS A 32 24.69 -3.43 13.65
N LEU A 33 24.11 -4.39 14.37
CA LEU A 33 22.71 -4.39 14.82
C LEU A 33 22.33 -3.03 15.43
N LYS A 34 21.22 -2.46 14.96
CA LYS A 34 20.44 -1.45 15.68
C LYS A 34 18.99 -1.90 15.74
N ASP A 35 18.42 -1.71 16.92
CA ASP A 35 17.15 -2.23 17.39
C ASP A 35 15.97 -1.95 16.45
N ARG A 36 15.19 -3.02 16.21
CA ARG A 36 13.91 -3.00 15.50
C ARG A 36 12.88 -2.26 16.34
N CYS A 37 12.59 -1.01 15.99
CA CYS A 37 11.41 -0.31 16.47
C CYS A 37 10.24 -0.63 15.52
N LYS A 38 9.20 -1.25 16.08
CA LYS A 38 7.97 -1.67 15.39
C LYS A 38 7.12 -0.42 15.09
N THR A 39 6.90 -0.12 13.80
CA THR A 39 5.94 0.88 13.33
C THR A 39 4.59 0.22 13.21
N THR A 40 3.58 0.78 13.89
CA THR A 40 2.22 0.26 13.86
C THR A 40 1.32 1.08 12.92
N GLN A 41 0.97 0.53 11.77
CA GLN A 41 -0.07 1.00 10.85
C GLN A 41 -1.47 0.69 11.41
N VAL A 42 -2.20 1.74 11.75
CA VAL A 42 -3.66 1.72 11.84
C VAL A 42 -4.18 2.87 10.99
N HIS A 43 -5.03 2.55 10.03
CA HIS A 43 -5.71 3.54 9.19
C HIS A 43 -6.57 4.47 10.04
N ALA A 44 -6.02 5.65 10.31
CA ALA A 44 -6.68 6.94 10.45
C ALA A 44 -5.59 8.01 10.56
N TYR A 45 -4.80 8.23 9.49
CA TYR A 45 -3.89 9.38 9.48
C TYR A 45 -4.68 10.66 9.20
N ASN A 46 -5.06 11.36 10.26
CA ASN A 46 -5.28 12.81 10.19
C ASN A 46 -3.91 13.45 9.95
N THR A 47 -3.74 14.13 8.81
CA THR A 47 -2.47 14.75 8.44
C THR A 47 -2.17 15.96 9.33
N ASN A 48 -1.26 15.79 10.29
CA ASN A 48 -0.53 16.88 10.95
C ASN A 48 0.95 16.84 10.50
N PRO A 49 1.43 17.76 9.66
CA PRO A 49 2.78 17.69 9.10
C PRO A 49 3.65 18.83 9.65
N PHE A 50 4.61 18.57 10.56
CA PHE A 50 5.77 19.46 10.72
C PHE A 50 7.04 18.74 11.22
N PRO A 51 8.24 19.20 10.79
CA PRO A 51 9.47 18.42 10.77
C PRO A 51 10.29 18.54 12.07
N ILE A 52 10.94 17.44 12.46
CA ILE A 52 12.08 17.46 13.40
C ILE A 52 13.35 17.38 12.54
N SER A 53 14.17 18.44 12.55
CA SER A 53 15.54 18.39 12.03
C SER A 53 16.51 17.94 13.13
N PRO A 54 17.55 17.16 12.83
CA PRO A 54 18.50 16.68 13.82
C PRO A 54 19.59 17.73 14.00
N THR A 55 19.57 18.46 15.12
CA THR A 55 20.78 19.14 15.62
C THR A 55 21.11 18.59 16.98
N SER A 56 22.30 18.02 17.08
CA SER A 56 22.87 17.50 18.31
C SER A 56 23.16 18.65 19.28
N SER A 57 22.27 18.88 20.23
CA SER A 57 22.62 19.57 21.46
C SER A 57 22.21 18.69 22.63
N LYS A 58 23.16 18.44 23.53
CA LYS A 58 22.98 17.64 24.74
C LYS A 58 21.78 18.20 25.52
N LEU A 59 20.73 17.41 25.69
CA LEU A 59 19.65 17.68 26.63
C LEU A 59 20.23 17.76 28.04
N GLN A 60 20.47 18.98 28.53
CA GLN A 60 20.52 19.26 29.95
C GLN A 60 19.08 19.30 30.45
N TYR A 61 18.71 18.33 31.29
CA TYR A 61 17.48 18.36 32.06
C TYR A 61 17.52 19.60 32.98
N PRO A 62 16.52 20.51 32.94
CA PRO A 62 16.41 21.52 33.96
C PRO A 62 16.01 20.85 35.28
N THR A 63 16.78 21.11 36.32
CA THR A 63 16.49 20.68 37.69
C THR A 63 15.17 21.29 38.16
N ILE A 64 14.42 20.51 38.95
CA ILE A 64 13.04 20.65 39.47
C ILE A 64 12.61 22.06 39.97
N ASN A 65 13.51 23.02 40.15
CA ASN A 65 13.21 24.32 40.75
C ASN A 65 12.84 25.44 39.76
N SER A 66 12.79 25.20 38.45
CA SER A 66 12.39 26.24 37.46
C SER A 66 10.96 26.11 36.92
N ILE A 67 10.12 25.25 37.51
CA ILE A 67 8.74 24.95 37.05
C ILE A 67 7.66 25.67 37.90
N LEU A 68 8.03 26.61 38.77
CA LEU A 68 7.08 27.28 39.68
C LEU A 68 6.46 28.58 39.13
N SER A 69 6.24 28.68 37.81
CA SER A 69 5.40 29.74 37.25
C SER A 69 4.71 29.25 35.98
N GLU A 70 3.37 29.27 36.00
CA GLU A 70 2.40 28.79 35.00
C GLU A 70 2.06 27.29 35.09
N SER A 71 0.76 26.98 35.06
CA SER A 71 0.15 25.68 35.39
C SER A 71 0.91 24.45 34.83
N PRO A 72 1.27 23.45 35.66
CA PRO A 72 2.17 22.35 35.28
C PRO A 72 1.64 21.42 34.18
N PHE A 73 0.33 21.46 33.88
CA PHE A 73 -0.34 20.60 32.89
C PHE A 73 -0.63 21.28 31.55
N LEU A 74 -0.28 22.57 31.40
CA LEU A 74 -0.35 23.31 30.14
C LEU A 74 1.01 23.91 29.76
N PRO A 75 2.09 23.09 29.63
CA PRO A 75 3.42 23.61 29.29
C PRO A 75 3.49 24.28 27.91
N TYR A 76 2.45 24.13 27.08
CA TYR A 76 2.38 24.65 25.71
C TYR A 76 1.29 25.71 25.49
N GLY A 77 0.65 26.20 26.57
CA GLY A 77 -0.42 27.20 26.52
C GLY A 77 -1.72 26.67 25.91
N LEU A 78 -2.65 27.58 25.62
CA LEU A 78 -3.95 27.30 24.99
C LEU A 78 -3.88 27.34 23.44
N PRO A 79 -4.78 26.64 22.73
CA PRO A 79 -4.85 26.67 21.27
C PRO A 79 -5.11 28.08 20.74
N LYS A 80 -4.51 28.41 19.59
CA LYS A 80 -4.73 29.68 18.88
C LYS A 80 -5.39 29.48 17.53
N THR A 81 -6.17 30.45 17.06
CA THR A 81 -6.93 30.38 15.79
C THR A 81 -6.06 30.20 14.54
N HIS A 82 -4.84 30.73 14.52
CA HIS A 82 -3.89 30.59 13.40
C HIS A 82 -3.33 29.19 13.20
N SER A 83 -3.65 28.29 14.12
CA SER A 83 -2.93 27.03 14.27
C SER A 83 -3.67 25.86 13.61
N PHE A 84 -4.96 26.00 13.27
CA PHE A 84 -5.76 24.94 12.68
C PHE A 84 -6.02 25.15 11.18
N GLU A 85 -5.56 24.21 10.38
CA GLU A 85 -5.88 24.08 8.96
C GLU A 85 -6.42 22.64 8.76
N PRO A 86 -7.59 22.45 8.14
CA PRO A 86 -8.12 21.11 7.91
C PRO A 86 -7.21 20.33 6.94
N PRO A 87 -7.11 19.00 7.05
CA PRO A 87 -6.32 18.21 6.11
C PRO A 87 -6.88 18.33 4.68
N LEU A 88 -6.02 18.18 3.68
CA LEU A 88 -6.45 18.03 2.29
C LEU A 88 -6.83 16.57 2.03
N ASP A 89 -7.97 16.34 1.39
CA ASP A 89 -8.35 14.98 0.98
C ASP A 89 -7.39 14.50 -0.11
N LEU A 90 -6.77 13.33 0.06
CA LEU A 90 -5.79 12.76 -0.88
C LEU A 90 -6.43 12.00 -2.06
N SER A 91 -7.72 11.71 -1.97
CA SER A 91 -8.49 10.91 -2.92
C SER A 91 -9.29 11.75 -3.90
N LEU A 92 -9.90 11.09 -4.89
CA LEU A 92 -10.83 11.74 -5.83
C LEU A 92 -12.10 12.15 -5.10
N LYS A 93 -12.30 13.46 -4.93
CA LYS A 93 -13.52 14.03 -4.36
C LYS A 93 -14.38 14.60 -5.49
N SER A 94 -15.47 13.91 -5.78
CA SER A 94 -16.46 14.37 -6.75
C SER A 94 -17.39 15.41 -6.12
N LEU A 95 -17.84 16.36 -6.94
CA LEU A 95 -18.86 17.34 -6.56
C LEU A 95 -20.24 16.70 -6.41
N ASP A 96 -20.60 15.80 -7.33
CA ASP A 96 -21.82 15.00 -7.27
C ASP A 96 -21.44 13.54 -7.05
N PHE A 97 -21.23 13.19 -5.79
CA PHE A 97 -20.81 11.87 -5.36
C PHE A 97 -21.82 10.80 -5.78
N VAL A 98 -23.12 11.08 -5.64
CA VAL A 98 -24.20 10.13 -5.95
C VAL A 98 -24.26 9.86 -7.44
N GLN A 99 -24.22 10.90 -8.27
CA GLN A 99 -24.23 10.73 -9.72
C GLN A 99 -22.96 10.01 -10.21
N SER A 100 -21.80 10.34 -9.66
CA SER A 100 -20.53 9.70 -10.04
C SER A 100 -20.54 8.20 -9.74
N LEU A 101 -21.07 7.81 -8.57
CA LEU A 101 -21.25 6.40 -8.23
C LEU A 101 -22.32 5.72 -9.10
N ALA A 102 -23.42 6.41 -9.41
CA ALA A 102 -24.46 5.88 -10.30
C ALA A 102 -23.91 5.61 -11.71
N ASP A 103 -23.11 6.54 -12.25
CA ASP A 103 -22.46 6.38 -13.55
C ASP A 103 -21.46 5.23 -13.56
N LEU A 104 -20.66 5.09 -12.49
CA LEU A 104 -19.73 3.96 -12.33
C LEU A 104 -20.48 2.63 -12.23
N TYR A 105 -21.61 2.59 -11.51
CA TYR A 105 -22.45 1.41 -11.40
C TYR A 105 -23.06 1.00 -12.75
N ARG A 106 -23.55 1.97 -13.54
CA ARG A 106 -24.01 1.70 -14.92
C ARG A 106 -22.89 1.15 -15.80
N LYS A 107 -21.67 1.71 -15.72
CA LYS A 107 -20.50 1.19 -16.43
C LYS A 107 -20.19 -0.26 -16.03
N LEU A 108 -20.23 -0.57 -14.73
CA LEU A 108 -20.00 -1.93 -14.22
C LEU A 108 -21.03 -2.94 -14.76
N GLN A 109 -22.29 -2.53 -14.92
CA GLN A 109 -23.32 -3.40 -15.50
C GLN A 109 -23.12 -3.67 -16.99
N MET A 110 -22.60 -2.70 -17.75
CA MET A 110 -22.44 -2.79 -19.20
C MET A 110 -21.10 -3.42 -19.63
N THR A 111 -20.11 -3.47 -18.74
CA THR A 111 -18.75 -3.92 -19.05
C THR A 111 -18.62 -5.43 -18.92
N GLN A 112 -17.87 -6.06 -19.83
CA GLN A 112 -17.53 -7.49 -19.75
C GLN A 112 -16.68 -7.80 -18.51
N ASP A 113 -16.85 -9.00 -17.95
CA ASP A 113 -16.38 -9.33 -16.60
C ASP A 113 -14.87 -9.18 -16.39
N PHE A 114 -14.03 -9.38 -17.41
CA PHE A 114 -12.57 -9.29 -17.30
C PHE A 114 -12.02 -7.85 -17.24
N ASN A 115 -12.79 -6.85 -17.66
CA ASN A 115 -12.39 -5.44 -17.60
C ASN A 115 -12.91 -4.74 -16.34
N LYS A 116 -13.62 -5.46 -15.45
CA LYS A 116 -14.23 -4.87 -14.25
C LYS A 116 -13.21 -4.54 -13.16
N SER A 117 -12.03 -5.16 -13.15
CA SER A 117 -11.01 -4.92 -12.12
C SER A 117 -10.65 -3.45 -11.97
N LEU A 118 -10.41 -2.76 -13.10
CA LEU A 118 -10.05 -1.34 -13.09
C LEU A 118 -11.21 -0.43 -12.65
N LEU A 119 -12.45 -0.80 -12.99
CA LEU A 119 -13.65 -0.07 -12.56
C LEU A 119 -13.88 -0.19 -11.04
N TYR A 120 -13.61 -1.36 -10.45
CA TYR A 120 -13.61 -1.51 -9.00
C TYR A 120 -12.49 -0.72 -8.32
N LEU A 121 -11.36 -0.50 -9.00
CA LEU A 121 -10.29 0.38 -8.51
C LEU A 121 -10.68 1.87 -8.59
N GLU A 122 -11.39 2.29 -9.63
CA GLU A 122 -11.99 3.63 -9.71
C GLU A 122 -13.02 3.82 -8.60
N GLN A 123 -13.85 2.80 -8.33
CA GLN A 123 -14.79 2.79 -7.21
C GLN A 123 -14.07 2.94 -5.87
N TYR A 124 -12.98 2.20 -5.67
CA TYR A 124 -12.12 2.34 -4.49
C TYR A 124 -11.63 3.78 -4.32
N ALA A 125 -11.12 4.42 -5.39
CA ALA A 125 -10.59 5.78 -5.33
C ALA A 125 -11.65 6.84 -4.97
N LEU A 126 -12.90 6.66 -5.42
CA LEU A 126 -14.03 7.53 -5.07
C LEU A 126 -14.47 7.33 -3.61
N LEU A 127 -14.62 6.06 -3.19
CA LEU A 127 -15.12 5.70 -1.87
C LEU A 127 -14.09 5.94 -0.75
N TYR A 128 -12.82 6.14 -1.09
CA TYR A 128 -11.75 6.47 -0.14
C TYR A 128 -12.09 7.69 0.74
N THR A 129 -12.80 8.67 0.18
CA THR A 129 -13.27 9.86 0.93
C THR A 129 -14.20 9.54 2.11
N LEU A 130 -14.90 8.40 2.09
CA LEU A 130 -15.81 7.99 3.16
C LEU A 130 -15.07 7.41 4.37
N GLY A 131 -13.84 6.92 4.18
CA GLY A 131 -13.02 6.35 5.26
C GLY A 131 -13.55 5.05 5.87
N ASP A 132 -14.43 4.30 5.20
CA ASP A 132 -14.89 2.98 5.67
C ASP A 132 -13.97 1.87 5.14
N PRO A 133 -13.12 1.27 5.99
CA PRO A 133 -12.17 0.23 5.57
C PRO A 133 -12.86 -1.03 5.06
N LYS A 134 -14.07 -1.35 5.54
CA LYS A 134 -14.81 -2.54 5.06
C LYS A 134 -15.26 -2.35 3.62
N LEU A 135 -15.71 -1.15 3.29
CA LEU A 135 -16.14 -0.78 1.95
C LEU A 135 -14.95 -0.79 0.97
N LEU A 136 -13.83 -0.18 1.38
CA LEU A 136 -12.59 -0.17 0.59
C LEU A 136 -12.06 -1.58 0.34
N ARG A 137 -12.03 -2.41 1.38
CA ARG A 137 -11.63 -3.81 1.25
C ARG A 137 -12.55 -4.59 0.30
N ARG A 138 -13.86 -4.35 0.30
CA ARG A 138 -14.80 -4.97 -0.65
C ARG A 138 -14.51 -4.57 -2.09
N CYS A 139 -14.16 -3.31 -2.35
CA CYS A 139 -13.76 -2.88 -3.70
C CYS A 139 -12.49 -3.60 -4.16
N LEU A 140 -11.47 -3.74 -3.29
CA LEU A 140 -10.26 -4.49 -3.61
C LEU A 140 -10.54 -5.99 -3.82
N GLN A 141 -11.46 -6.57 -3.06
CA GLN A 141 -11.91 -7.97 -3.24
C GLN A 141 -12.54 -8.16 -4.63
N SER A 142 -13.46 -7.28 -5.01
CA SER A 142 -14.09 -7.31 -6.34
C SER A 142 -13.09 -7.05 -7.45
N ALA A 143 -12.15 -6.12 -7.26
CA ALA A 143 -11.06 -5.90 -8.21
C ALA A 143 -10.23 -7.18 -8.40
N ARG A 144 -9.87 -7.86 -7.30
CA ARG A 144 -9.10 -9.11 -7.33
C ARG A 144 -9.88 -10.27 -7.94
N GLN A 145 -11.20 -10.33 -7.72
CA GLN A 145 -12.09 -11.31 -8.31
C GLN A 145 -12.10 -11.21 -9.84
N HIS A 146 -12.05 -9.97 -10.34
CA HIS A 146 -12.11 -9.68 -11.78
C HIS A 146 -10.72 -9.52 -12.44
N ALA A 147 -9.62 -9.78 -11.72
CA ALA A 147 -8.27 -9.69 -12.25
C ALA A 147 -7.89 -10.94 -13.09
N VAL A 148 -7.49 -10.73 -14.33
CA VAL A 148 -7.11 -11.81 -15.27
C VAL A 148 -5.62 -12.10 -15.24
N ASP A 149 -4.80 -11.04 -15.31
CA ASP A 149 -3.35 -11.13 -15.40
C ASP A 149 -2.72 -11.43 -14.03
N VAL A 150 -1.65 -12.24 -14.06
CA VAL A 150 -0.91 -12.65 -12.86
C VAL A 150 -0.39 -11.43 -12.09
N HIS A 151 0.07 -10.40 -12.79
CA HIS A 151 0.55 -9.15 -12.19
C HIS A 151 -0.52 -8.48 -11.31
N SER A 152 -1.69 -8.19 -11.86
CA SER A 152 -2.79 -7.55 -11.12
C SER A 152 -3.27 -8.41 -9.97
N LYS A 153 -3.29 -9.75 -10.13
CA LYS A 153 -3.60 -10.67 -9.02
C LYS A 153 -2.59 -10.54 -7.89
N VAL A 154 -1.29 -10.52 -8.21
CA VAL A 154 -0.21 -10.38 -7.23
C VAL A 154 -0.32 -9.04 -6.48
N VAL A 155 -0.47 -7.93 -7.20
CA VAL A 155 -0.58 -6.60 -6.60
C VAL A 155 -1.82 -6.48 -5.72
N LEU A 156 -3.00 -6.88 -6.22
CA LEU A 156 -4.25 -6.77 -5.44
C LEU A 156 -4.27 -7.71 -4.24
N SER A 157 -3.69 -8.92 -4.33
CA SER A 157 -3.56 -9.81 -3.19
C SER A 157 -2.59 -9.26 -2.13
N ALA A 158 -1.51 -8.57 -2.55
CA ALA A 158 -0.62 -7.88 -1.62
C ALA A 158 -1.31 -6.66 -0.98
N TRP A 159 -2.07 -5.90 -1.75
CA TRP A 159 -2.85 -4.77 -1.23
C TRP A 159 -3.90 -5.22 -0.21
N LEU A 160 -4.63 -6.31 -0.50
CA LEU A 160 -5.57 -6.89 0.46
C LEU A 160 -4.91 -7.37 1.76
N ARG A 161 -3.65 -7.82 1.70
CA ARG A 161 -2.85 -8.17 2.89
C ARG A 161 -2.44 -6.92 3.67
N PHE A 162 -2.07 -5.84 2.98
CA PHE A 162 -1.68 -4.57 3.58
C PHE A 162 -2.82 -3.91 4.35
N GLU A 163 -4.05 -3.94 3.82
CA GLU A 163 -5.26 -3.40 4.49
C GLU A 163 -5.72 -4.24 5.71
N ARG A 164 -4.96 -5.28 6.10
CA ARG A 164 -5.25 -6.05 7.31
C ARG A 164 -4.70 -5.34 8.54
N ARG A 165 -5.28 -5.68 9.68
CA ARG A 165 -4.74 -5.24 10.98
C ARG A 165 -3.41 -5.92 11.24
N GLU A 166 -2.47 -5.18 11.81
CA GLU A 166 -1.14 -5.72 12.12
C GLU A 166 -1.16 -6.88 13.10
N ASP A 167 -2.11 -6.88 14.05
CA ASP A 167 -2.30 -7.98 15.00
C ASP A 167 -2.63 -9.31 14.28
N GLU A 168 -3.26 -9.26 13.10
CA GLU A 168 -3.53 -10.44 12.27
C GLU A 168 -2.27 -10.94 11.52
N LEU A 169 -1.22 -10.12 11.47
CA LEU A 169 0.02 -10.41 10.74
C LEU A 169 1.17 -10.85 11.66
N VAL A 170 1.03 -10.70 12.99
CA VAL A 170 2.07 -11.10 13.95
C VAL A 170 2.33 -12.61 13.87
N GLY A 171 3.55 -12.98 13.46
CA GLY A 171 3.96 -14.38 13.29
C GLY A 171 3.62 -14.97 11.91
N SER A 172 3.05 -14.18 10.99
CA SER A 172 2.78 -14.62 9.62
C SER A 172 3.95 -14.34 8.68
N SER A 173 4.34 -15.33 7.89
CA SER A 173 5.35 -15.16 6.82
C SER A 173 4.72 -14.55 5.55
N ALA A 174 5.56 -14.01 4.65
CA ALA A 174 5.12 -13.62 3.30
C ALA A 174 4.36 -14.74 2.59
N PHE A 175 4.75 -16.00 2.79
CA PHE A 175 4.17 -17.17 2.12
C PHE A 175 2.88 -17.71 2.74
N ASP A 176 2.50 -17.22 3.92
CA ASP A 176 1.38 -17.80 4.63
C ASP A 176 0.07 -17.60 3.88
N CYS A 177 -0.60 -18.74 3.63
CA CYS A 177 -1.92 -18.78 3.05
C CYS A 177 -2.97 -18.83 4.17
N ILE A 178 -3.94 -17.93 4.11
CA ILE A 178 -4.99 -17.80 5.14
C ILE A 178 -6.20 -18.65 4.76
N GLY A 179 -5.98 -19.70 3.97
CA GLY A 179 -7.01 -20.65 3.56
C GLY A 179 -8.04 -20.08 2.59
N ARG A 180 -7.83 -18.90 1.97
CA ARG A 180 -8.69 -18.34 0.91
C ARG A 180 -7.92 -18.09 -0.37
N VAL A 181 -8.51 -18.41 -1.52
CA VAL A 181 -7.89 -18.26 -2.84
C VAL A 181 -7.52 -16.80 -3.14
N LEU A 182 -8.34 -15.85 -2.70
CA LEU A 182 -8.17 -14.41 -2.89
C LEU A 182 -6.79 -13.86 -2.47
N GLU A 183 -6.23 -14.35 -1.37
CA GLU A 183 -4.98 -13.84 -0.77
C GLU A 183 -3.87 -14.90 -0.73
N CYS A 184 -4.11 -16.07 -1.32
CA CYS A 184 -3.12 -17.14 -1.39
C CYS A 184 -2.03 -16.77 -2.40
N PRO A 185 -0.74 -16.82 -1.99
CA PRO A 185 0.35 -16.44 -2.88
C PRO A 185 0.47 -17.38 -4.08
N LYS A 186 0.28 -18.68 -3.87
CA LYS A 186 0.37 -19.71 -4.93
C LYS A 186 -0.71 -19.56 -5.99
N THR A 187 -1.95 -19.24 -5.60
CA THR A 187 -3.06 -19.08 -6.55
C THR A 187 -2.96 -17.77 -7.34
N ALA A 188 -2.34 -16.74 -6.78
CA ALA A 188 -2.11 -15.47 -7.48
C ALA A 188 -1.17 -15.63 -8.69
N LEU A 189 -0.25 -16.61 -8.65
CA LEU A 189 0.68 -16.93 -9.74
C LEU A 189 0.07 -17.80 -10.86
N LEU A 190 -1.14 -18.33 -10.67
CA LEU A 190 -1.79 -19.16 -11.69
C LEU A 190 -2.43 -18.32 -12.80
N HIS A 191 -2.19 -18.73 -14.05
CA HIS A 191 -2.93 -18.21 -15.20
C HIS A 191 -4.39 -18.69 -15.16
N GLY A 192 -5.30 -17.85 -15.67
CA GLY A 192 -6.71 -18.18 -15.81
C GLY A 192 -7.64 -17.17 -15.15
N TYR A 193 -8.90 -17.17 -15.58
CA TYR A 193 -9.94 -16.29 -15.07
C TYR A 193 -11.10 -17.14 -14.57
N ASP A 194 -11.26 -17.21 -13.25
CA ASP A 194 -12.40 -17.87 -12.62
C ASP A 194 -12.90 -17.04 -11.44
N PRO A 195 -13.89 -16.14 -11.66
CA PRO A 195 -14.39 -15.25 -10.62
C PRO A 195 -15.23 -15.98 -9.56
N LYS A 196 -15.61 -17.25 -9.78
CA LYS A 196 -16.44 -18.00 -8.83
C LYS A 196 -15.61 -18.68 -7.74
N SER A 197 -14.43 -19.20 -8.10
CA SER A 197 -13.55 -19.89 -7.15
C SER A 197 -12.68 -18.97 -6.28
N VAL A 198 -12.69 -17.65 -6.52
CA VAL A 198 -11.85 -16.70 -5.77
C VAL A 198 -12.20 -16.64 -4.28
N PHE A 199 -13.45 -16.93 -3.92
CA PHE A 199 -13.92 -16.98 -2.53
C PHE A 199 -13.83 -18.37 -1.89
N ASP A 200 -13.42 -19.39 -2.66
CA ASP A 200 -13.29 -20.75 -2.15
C ASP A 200 -12.12 -20.86 -1.18
N HIS A 201 -12.18 -21.92 -0.37
CA HIS A 201 -11.07 -22.26 0.50
C HIS A 201 -9.88 -22.70 -0.35
N CYS A 202 -8.71 -22.17 -0.04
CA CYS A 202 -7.48 -22.60 -0.69
C CYS A 202 -7.26 -24.07 -0.33
N GLN A 203 -7.45 -24.95 -1.29
CA GLN A 203 -7.05 -26.34 -1.19
C GLN A 203 -5.52 -26.37 -1.14
N SER A 204 -4.96 -26.35 0.06
CA SER A 204 -3.57 -26.71 0.25
C SER A 204 -3.46 -28.17 -0.20
N HIS A 205 -2.82 -28.35 -1.36
CA HIS A 205 -2.61 -29.58 -2.15
C HIS A 205 -3.65 -29.89 -3.23
N PRO A 206 -3.47 -29.39 -4.46
CA PRO A 206 -3.58 -30.26 -5.63
C PRO A 206 -2.32 -31.14 -5.71
N PRO A 207 -2.42 -32.43 -6.06
CA PRO A 207 -1.25 -33.20 -6.47
C PRO A 207 -0.61 -32.55 -7.71
N PRO A 208 0.71 -32.66 -7.92
CA PRO A 208 1.26 -32.34 -9.22
C PRO A 208 0.64 -33.30 -10.24
N ASN A 209 0.20 -32.74 -11.37
CA ASN A 209 -0.38 -33.40 -12.55
C ASN A 209 -1.91 -33.41 -12.62
N GLN A 210 -2.44 -32.58 -13.52
CA GLN A 210 -3.19 -33.05 -14.68
C GLN A 210 -3.20 -31.92 -15.71
N ILE A 211 -2.12 -31.85 -16.50
CA ILE A 211 -2.24 -31.29 -17.85
C ILE A 211 -3.16 -32.27 -18.57
N SER A 212 -4.30 -31.75 -19.03
CA SER A 212 -5.27 -32.49 -19.81
C SER A 212 -4.58 -33.15 -21.01
N ASP A 213 -4.75 -34.47 -21.11
CA ASP A 213 -4.42 -35.26 -22.28
C ASP A 213 -5.10 -34.66 -23.53
N ALA A 214 -4.31 -33.96 -24.33
CA ALA A 214 -4.52 -33.84 -25.76
C ALA A 214 -3.32 -34.48 -26.46
N ASN A 215 -3.09 -35.77 -26.15
CA ASN A 215 -2.30 -36.63 -27.01
C ASN A 215 -3.12 -36.93 -28.26
N ASN A 216 -2.87 -36.15 -29.31
CA ASN A 216 -3.11 -36.57 -30.68
C ASN A 216 -1.96 -36.06 -31.56
N PHE A 217 -1.02 -36.98 -31.83
CA PHE A 217 -0.21 -37.20 -33.04
C PHE A 217 0.43 -35.97 -33.75
N LEU A 218 1.71 -36.00 -34.11
CA LEU A 218 2.23 -36.82 -35.21
C LEU A 218 3.57 -37.48 -34.87
N THR A 219 3.53 -38.80 -34.72
CA THR A 219 4.59 -39.66 -35.24
C THR A 219 4.60 -39.55 -36.76
N SER A 220 5.60 -38.87 -37.30
CA SER A 220 6.09 -39.17 -38.64
C SER A 220 7.62 -39.16 -38.58
N GLU A 221 8.14 -40.38 -38.54
CA GLU A 221 9.36 -40.83 -39.22
C GLU A 221 10.68 -40.16 -38.82
N ASN A 222 11.44 -40.91 -38.02
CA ASN A 222 12.85 -41.26 -38.22
C ASN A 222 13.61 -40.52 -39.34
N ASP A 223 13.88 -39.23 -39.14
CA ASP A 223 15.03 -38.61 -39.80
C ASP A 223 15.69 -37.59 -38.87
N GLY A 224 16.63 -38.08 -38.07
CA GLY A 224 17.34 -37.25 -37.12
C GLY A 224 18.66 -37.89 -36.77
N GLY A 225 19.65 -37.72 -37.65
CA GLY A 225 21.04 -38.03 -37.32
C GLY A 225 21.44 -37.45 -35.96
N ILE A 226 22.39 -38.10 -35.30
CA ILE A 226 22.98 -37.56 -34.07
C ILE A 226 23.74 -36.31 -34.44
N ILE A 227 23.53 -35.23 -33.69
CA ILE A 227 24.33 -34.02 -33.82
C ILE A 227 25.16 -33.81 -32.56
N HIS A 228 26.41 -33.41 -32.76
CA HIS A 228 27.37 -33.16 -31.70
C HIS A 228 27.52 -31.65 -31.51
N PHE A 229 27.08 -31.14 -30.37
CA PHE A 229 27.35 -29.75 -29.98
C PHE A 229 28.66 -29.71 -29.19
N CYS A 230 29.66 -29.04 -29.75
CA CYS A 230 30.97 -28.86 -29.14
C CYS A 230 30.97 -27.61 -28.26
N ILE A 231 31.23 -27.76 -26.96
CA ILE A 231 31.39 -26.65 -26.02
C ILE A 231 32.79 -26.76 -25.45
N HIS A 232 33.68 -25.86 -25.86
CA HIS A 232 35.12 -25.94 -25.60
C HIS A 232 35.70 -27.28 -26.08
N ASN A 233 36.09 -28.18 -25.17
CA ASN A 233 36.67 -29.49 -25.48
C ASN A 233 35.72 -30.68 -25.20
N GLN A 234 34.44 -30.42 -24.91
CA GLN A 234 33.47 -31.47 -24.60
C GLN A 234 32.33 -31.49 -25.63
N GLU A 235 31.91 -32.69 -26.02
CA GLU A 235 30.84 -32.92 -27.00
C GLU A 235 29.56 -33.39 -26.29
N VAL A 236 28.42 -32.81 -26.65
CA VAL A 236 27.09 -33.22 -26.19
C VAL A 236 26.31 -33.78 -27.36
N ASN A 237 25.85 -35.03 -27.22
CA ASN A 237 25.14 -35.75 -28.28
C ASN A 237 23.63 -35.50 -28.17
N CYS A 238 23.05 -34.85 -29.17
CA CYS A 238 21.63 -34.53 -29.20
C CYS A 238 20.95 -35.14 -30.44
N ILE A 239 19.63 -35.31 -30.37
CA ILE A 239 18.84 -35.77 -31.51
C ILE A 239 18.48 -34.56 -32.38
N ARG A 240 18.99 -34.48 -33.61
CA ARG A 240 18.83 -33.31 -34.51
C ARG A 240 17.38 -32.86 -34.66
N GLY A 241 16.48 -33.81 -34.94
CA GLY A 241 15.05 -33.52 -35.09
C GLY A 241 14.36 -32.99 -33.83
N ARG A 242 14.83 -33.38 -32.64
CA ARG A 242 14.26 -32.93 -31.36
C ARG A 242 14.70 -31.53 -30.99
N ILE A 243 15.97 -31.20 -31.21
CA ILE A 243 16.48 -29.84 -31.02
C ILE A 243 15.85 -28.87 -32.03
N ALA A 244 15.72 -29.29 -33.30
CA ALA A 244 15.03 -28.51 -34.32
C ALA A 244 13.55 -28.23 -33.95
N ALA A 245 12.89 -29.16 -33.26
CA ALA A 245 11.51 -29.00 -32.83
C ALA A 245 11.32 -28.02 -31.65
N LEU A 246 12.39 -27.51 -31.03
CA LEU A 246 12.30 -26.56 -29.92
C LEU A 246 11.92 -25.15 -30.39
N SER A 247 12.33 -24.75 -31.60
CA SER A 247 12.03 -23.43 -32.14
C SER A 247 12.25 -23.34 -33.65
N ALA A 248 11.62 -22.35 -34.29
CA ALA A 248 11.83 -22.08 -35.71
C ALA A 248 13.29 -21.70 -36.05
N PRO A 249 14.01 -20.86 -35.26
CA PRO A 249 15.43 -20.60 -35.50
C PRO A 249 16.32 -21.85 -35.47
N LEU A 250 16.10 -22.76 -34.51
CA LEU A 250 16.85 -24.01 -34.43
C LEU A 250 16.51 -24.94 -35.59
N LYS A 251 15.24 -24.98 -36.01
CA LYS A 251 14.83 -25.72 -37.21
C LYS A 251 15.54 -25.21 -38.46
N SER A 252 15.59 -23.90 -38.65
CA SER A 252 16.29 -23.27 -39.77
C SER A 252 17.80 -23.54 -39.71
N MET A 253 18.42 -23.46 -38.54
CA MET A 253 19.86 -23.75 -38.38
C MET A 253 20.21 -25.22 -38.70
N LEU A 254 19.30 -26.15 -38.40
CA LEU A 254 19.57 -27.59 -38.53
C LEU A 254 19.06 -28.23 -39.83
N TYR A 255 18.06 -27.64 -40.50
CA TYR A 255 17.45 -28.17 -41.71
C TYR A 255 17.25 -27.13 -42.82
N GLY A 256 17.71 -25.88 -42.63
CA GLY A 256 17.67 -24.83 -43.65
C GLY A 256 18.95 -24.76 -44.49
N ASP A 257 19.18 -23.63 -45.15
CA ASP A 257 20.30 -23.46 -46.08
C ASP A 257 21.59 -22.93 -45.41
N PHE A 258 21.81 -23.26 -44.13
CA PHE A 258 22.97 -22.82 -43.36
C PHE A 258 24.11 -23.84 -43.40
N ILE A 259 25.35 -23.39 -43.19
CA ILE A 259 26.54 -24.27 -43.16
C ILE A 259 26.42 -25.32 -42.05
N GLU A 260 25.73 -24.98 -40.97
CA GLU A 260 25.40 -25.84 -39.85
C GLU A 260 24.45 -26.99 -40.22
N SER A 261 23.67 -26.86 -41.29
CA SER A 261 22.75 -27.90 -41.78
C SER A 261 23.47 -29.14 -42.30
N ASP A 262 24.63 -28.95 -42.93
CA ASP A 262 25.44 -30.05 -43.49
C ASP A 262 26.48 -30.61 -42.51
N LYS A 263 26.56 -30.05 -41.30
CA LYS A 263 27.52 -30.46 -40.27
C LYS A 263 26.91 -31.42 -39.24
N GLU A 264 27.67 -32.46 -38.90
CA GLU A 264 27.41 -33.33 -37.76
C GLU A 264 27.94 -32.75 -36.45
N LYS A 265 28.95 -31.85 -36.52
CA LYS A 265 29.53 -31.15 -35.37
C LYS A 265 29.31 -29.65 -35.48
N ILE A 266 28.62 -29.06 -34.50
CA ILE A 266 28.38 -27.62 -34.42
C ILE A 266 29.05 -27.06 -33.18
N ASP A 267 29.82 -25.98 -33.33
CA ASP A 267 30.50 -25.31 -32.23
C ASP A 267 29.58 -24.32 -31.51
N PHE A 268 29.35 -24.58 -30.21
CA PHE A 268 28.51 -23.80 -29.30
C PHE A 268 29.32 -23.06 -28.23
N THR A 269 30.65 -23.03 -28.34
CA THR A 269 31.55 -22.43 -27.33
C THR A 269 31.23 -20.98 -27.00
N HIS A 270 30.80 -20.19 -27.99
CA HIS A 270 30.50 -18.75 -27.82
C HIS A 270 29.01 -18.44 -27.55
N ILE A 271 28.17 -19.46 -27.35
CA ILE A 271 26.74 -19.26 -27.09
C ILE A 271 26.45 -18.90 -25.63
N GLY A 272 27.37 -19.22 -24.72
CA GLY A 272 27.22 -18.94 -23.29
C GLY A 272 26.42 -19.99 -22.51
N ILE A 273 26.30 -21.20 -23.07
CA ILE A 273 25.68 -22.35 -22.41
C ILE A 273 26.76 -23.32 -21.92
N SER A 274 26.62 -23.85 -20.70
CA SER A 274 27.51 -24.89 -20.19
C SER A 274 27.22 -26.25 -20.81
N VAL A 275 28.15 -27.20 -20.65
CA VAL A 275 27.95 -28.59 -21.08
C VAL A 275 26.74 -29.20 -20.38
N ASP A 276 26.55 -28.92 -19.09
CA ASP A 276 25.41 -29.40 -18.31
C ASP A 276 24.11 -28.70 -18.72
N GLY A 277 24.16 -27.41 -19.05
CA GLY A 277 23.05 -26.68 -19.66
C GLY A 277 22.60 -27.32 -20.97
N MET A 278 23.54 -27.66 -21.87
CA MET A 278 23.19 -28.28 -23.15
C MET A 278 22.65 -29.71 -23.01
N ARG A 279 23.15 -30.47 -22.02
CA ARG A 279 22.55 -31.76 -21.63
C ARG A 279 21.12 -31.59 -21.13
N ALA A 280 20.84 -30.52 -20.38
CA ALA A 280 19.50 -30.21 -19.90
C ALA A 280 18.56 -29.79 -21.06
N VAL A 281 19.05 -29.05 -22.06
CA VAL A 281 18.29 -28.76 -23.30
C VAL A 281 17.91 -30.05 -24.03
N ASP A 282 18.86 -30.96 -24.21
CA ASP A 282 18.59 -32.26 -24.85
C ASP A 282 17.56 -33.08 -24.06
N SER A 283 17.74 -33.18 -22.73
CA SER A 283 16.79 -33.86 -21.86
C SER A 283 15.38 -33.26 -21.97
N PHE A 284 15.26 -31.93 -21.92
CA PHE A 284 13.98 -31.24 -22.09
C PHE A 284 13.37 -31.48 -23.47
N SER A 285 14.17 -31.49 -24.53
CA SER A 285 13.68 -31.76 -25.90
C SER A 285 13.05 -33.15 -26.05
N ARG A 286 13.47 -34.11 -25.20
CA ARG A 286 12.96 -35.49 -25.18
C ARG A 286 11.74 -35.65 -24.28
N THR A 287 11.77 -35.04 -23.10
CA THR A 287 10.80 -35.32 -22.02
C THR A 287 9.74 -34.23 -21.85
N ARG A 288 10.01 -33.01 -22.33
CA ARG A 288 9.21 -31.79 -22.08
C ARG A 288 9.00 -31.50 -20.59
N ARG A 289 9.90 -32.00 -19.73
CA ARG A 289 9.86 -31.83 -18.27
C ARG A 289 11.25 -31.53 -17.75
N PHE A 290 11.30 -30.82 -16.62
CA PHE A 290 12.54 -30.66 -15.88
C PHE A 290 12.64 -31.73 -14.79
N ASP A 291 13.69 -32.53 -14.87
CA ASP A 291 14.21 -33.23 -13.71
C ASP A 291 14.85 -32.19 -12.76
N SER A 292 15.13 -32.55 -11.49
CA SER A 292 15.62 -31.59 -10.50
C SER A 292 16.97 -30.95 -10.90
N TYR A 293 16.92 -29.83 -11.61
CA TYR A 293 18.08 -29.04 -12.03
C TYR A 293 18.37 -27.92 -11.03
N PRO A 294 19.65 -27.58 -10.80
CA PRO A 294 20.02 -26.46 -9.95
C PRO A 294 19.66 -25.11 -10.62
N PRO A 295 19.40 -24.03 -9.83
CA PRO A 295 18.96 -22.74 -10.35
C PRO A 295 19.88 -22.10 -11.39
N ASN A 296 21.20 -22.29 -11.28
CA ASN A 296 22.17 -21.76 -12.23
C ASN A 296 21.98 -22.36 -13.64
N ILE A 297 21.73 -23.67 -13.74
CA ILE A 297 21.45 -24.32 -15.03
C ILE A 297 20.13 -23.81 -15.60
N LEU A 298 19.11 -23.61 -14.76
CA LEU A 298 17.82 -23.07 -15.22
C LEU A 298 17.92 -21.63 -15.74
N LEU A 299 18.79 -20.80 -15.15
CA LEU A 299 19.08 -19.46 -15.66
C LEU A 299 19.79 -19.52 -17.03
N GLU A 300 20.75 -20.45 -17.21
CA GLU A 300 21.37 -20.70 -18.52
C GLU A 300 20.34 -21.16 -19.56
N LEU A 301 19.41 -22.04 -19.17
CA LEU A 301 18.33 -22.52 -20.05
C LEU A 301 17.37 -21.41 -20.44
N LEU A 302 17.06 -20.49 -19.52
CA LEU A 302 16.23 -19.33 -19.79
C LEU A 302 16.91 -18.40 -20.81
N SER A 303 18.21 -18.13 -20.64
CA SER A 303 19.01 -17.33 -21.58
C SER A 303 19.12 -17.99 -22.96
N PHE A 304 19.36 -19.30 -22.97
CA PHE A 304 19.35 -20.10 -24.20
C PHE A 304 17.99 -20.04 -24.91
N ALA A 305 16.90 -20.20 -24.15
CA ALA A 305 15.55 -20.17 -24.69
C ALA A 305 15.21 -18.81 -25.31
N ASN A 306 15.63 -17.70 -24.70
CA ASN A 306 15.47 -16.37 -25.29
C ASN A 306 16.30 -16.21 -26.58
N ARG A 307 17.56 -16.65 -26.55
CA ARG A 307 18.47 -16.52 -27.70
C ARG A 307 17.97 -17.28 -28.94
N PHE A 308 17.36 -18.45 -28.73
CA PHE A 308 16.86 -19.30 -29.80
C PHE A 308 15.33 -19.27 -29.96
N CYS A 309 14.63 -18.37 -29.28
CA CYS A 309 13.16 -18.24 -29.29
C CYS A 309 12.41 -19.56 -29.00
N CYS A 310 12.86 -20.30 -27.97
CA CYS A 310 12.24 -21.55 -27.53
C CYS A 310 11.17 -21.27 -26.46
N GLU A 311 9.94 -20.94 -26.89
CA GLU A 311 8.86 -20.51 -25.98
C GLU A 311 8.45 -21.56 -24.93
N GLU A 312 8.41 -22.84 -25.30
CA GLU A 312 8.08 -23.92 -24.36
C GLU A 312 9.17 -24.13 -23.31
N LEU A 313 10.44 -24.07 -23.72
CA LEU A 313 11.58 -24.17 -22.81
C LEU A 313 11.62 -22.96 -21.88
N LYS A 314 11.35 -21.76 -22.42
CA LYS A 314 11.28 -20.51 -21.65
C LYS A 314 10.19 -20.56 -20.60
N SER A 315 8.95 -20.84 -20.98
CA SER A 315 7.79 -20.87 -20.07
C SER A 315 7.93 -21.93 -18.98
N ALA A 316 8.46 -23.11 -19.31
CA ALA A 316 8.75 -24.14 -18.32
C ALA A 316 9.86 -23.69 -17.34
N SER A 317 10.93 -23.05 -17.83
CA SER A 317 12.05 -22.61 -17.00
C SER A 317 11.63 -21.47 -16.07
N ASP A 318 10.86 -20.53 -16.61
CA ASP A 318 10.23 -19.42 -15.88
C ASP A 318 9.34 -19.95 -14.74
N SER A 319 8.46 -20.91 -15.04
CA SER A 319 7.58 -21.53 -14.04
C SER A 319 8.34 -22.30 -12.96
N TYR A 320 9.38 -23.04 -13.33
CA TYR A 320 10.20 -23.77 -12.37
C TYR A 320 10.94 -22.80 -11.44
N LEU A 321 11.63 -21.81 -12.00
CA LEU A 321 12.33 -20.79 -11.21
C LEU A 321 11.38 -20.02 -10.30
N ALA A 322 10.19 -19.63 -10.80
CA ALA A 322 9.18 -18.94 -9.99
C ALA A 322 8.72 -19.77 -8.79
N SER A 323 8.68 -21.10 -8.92
CA SER A 323 8.31 -22.03 -7.83
C SER A 323 9.40 -22.20 -6.76
N LEU A 324 10.65 -21.89 -7.10
CA LEU A 324 11.78 -21.98 -6.18
C LEU A 324 11.92 -20.75 -5.28
N VAL A 325 11.39 -19.59 -5.70
CA VAL A 325 11.45 -18.36 -4.90
C VAL A 325 10.68 -18.58 -3.60
N SER A 326 11.39 -18.59 -2.48
CA SER A 326 10.87 -18.94 -1.16
C SER A 326 11.21 -17.92 -0.07
N ASP A 327 12.15 -17.02 -0.33
CA ASP A 327 12.48 -15.91 0.56
C ASP A 327 12.77 -14.61 -0.22
N ILE A 328 12.88 -13.51 0.52
CA ILE A 328 13.12 -12.19 -0.06
C ILE A 328 14.55 -12.05 -0.58
N ASP A 329 15.52 -12.77 -0.02
CA ASP A 329 16.92 -12.69 -0.43
C ASP A 329 17.11 -13.35 -1.81
N GLU A 330 16.46 -14.49 -2.05
CA GLU A 330 16.33 -15.18 -3.34
C GLU A 330 15.63 -14.28 -4.35
N ALA A 331 14.51 -13.65 -3.99
CA ALA A 331 13.82 -12.70 -4.87
C ALA A 331 14.71 -11.51 -5.27
N LEU A 332 15.49 -10.96 -4.32
CA LEU A 332 16.42 -9.86 -4.55
C LEU A 332 17.67 -10.25 -5.37
N ILE A 333 17.94 -11.54 -5.53
CA ILE A 333 18.99 -12.06 -6.41
C ILE A 333 18.42 -12.31 -7.80
N LEU A 334 17.24 -12.94 -7.88
CA LEU A 334 16.67 -13.40 -9.14
C LEU A 334 15.97 -12.29 -9.95
N ILE A 335 15.50 -11.21 -9.31
CA ILE A 335 14.73 -10.16 -10.00
C ILE A 335 15.46 -9.54 -11.19
N ASP A 336 16.75 -9.24 -11.06
CA ASP A 336 17.52 -8.59 -12.14
C ASP A 336 17.68 -9.54 -13.33
N TYR A 337 18.01 -10.81 -13.07
CA TYR A 337 18.06 -11.85 -14.11
C TYR A 337 16.70 -12.08 -14.77
N ALA A 338 15.62 -12.08 -13.99
CA ALA A 338 14.27 -12.29 -14.50
C ALA A 338 13.81 -11.13 -15.41
N LEU A 339 14.21 -9.90 -15.08
CA LEU A 339 13.97 -8.72 -15.91
C LEU A 339 14.78 -8.75 -17.21
N ASP A 340 16.07 -9.07 -17.12
CA ASP A 340 16.96 -9.13 -18.28
C ASP A 340 16.55 -10.23 -19.26
N GLU A 341 16.15 -11.40 -18.73
CA GLU A 341 15.67 -12.55 -19.50
C GLU A 341 14.16 -12.52 -19.78
N ARG A 342 13.48 -11.41 -19.49
CA ARG A 342 12.04 -11.20 -19.78
C ARG A 342 11.16 -12.40 -19.37
N ALA A 343 11.29 -12.83 -18.12
CA ALA A 343 10.59 -13.97 -17.54
C ALA A 343 9.43 -13.49 -16.64
N PRO A 344 8.20 -13.37 -17.17
CA PRO A 344 7.11 -12.68 -16.48
C PRO A 344 6.65 -13.37 -15.20
N LEU A 345 6.66 -14.70 -15.14
CA LEU A 345 6.17 -15.42 -13.96
C LEU A 345 7.16 -15.36 -12.79
N LEU A 346 8.47 -15.44 -13.09
CA LEU A 346 9.55 -15.27 -12.13
C LEU A 346 9.59 -13.84 -11.60
N VAL A 347 9.43 -12.82 -12.46
CA VAL A 347 9.29 -11.43 -12.03
C VAL A 347 8.09 -11.29 -11.10
N ALA A 348 6.92 -11.83 -11.47
CA ALA A 348 5.72 -11.77 -10.63
C ALA A 348 5.91 -12.46 -9.27
N SER A 349 6.61 -13.60 -9.21
CA SER A 349 6.93 -14.29 -7.96
C SER A 349 7.86 -13.47 -7.06
N CYS A 350 8.89 -12.84 -7.65
CA CYS A 350 9.79 -11.95 -6.91
C CYS A 350 9.06 -10.71 -6.38
N LEU A 351 8.24 -10.06 -7.23
CA LEU A 351 7.44 -8.90 -6.85
C LEU A 351 6.41 -9.25 -5.77
N GLN A 352 5.82 -10.45 -5.81
CA GLN A 352 4.86 -10.90 -4.81
C GLN A 352 5.44 -10.85 -3.39
N LEU A 353 6.69 -11.25 -3.21
CA LEU A 353 7.34 -11.19 -1.89
C LEU A 353 7.67 -9.78 -1.46
N MET A 354 8.24 -8.99 -2.37
CA MET A 354 8.55 -7.58 -2.11
C MET A 354 7.30 -6.80 -1.67
N LEU A 355 6.16 -7.03 -2.35
CA LEU A 355 4.90 -6.33 -2.10
C LEU A 355 4.20 -6.80 -0.81
N ARG A 356 4.33 -8.08 -0.44
CA ARG A 356 3.69 -8.63 0.78
C ARG A 356 4.42 -8.29 2.08
N GLU A 357 5.67 -7.84 1.97
CA GLU A 357 6.53 -7.39 3.08
C GLU A 357 6.60 -5.84 3.20
N LEU A 358 5.71 -5.13 2.50
CA LEU A 358 5.55 -3.69 2.67
C LEU A 358 4.87 -3.35 4.02
N PRO A 359 5.23 -2.21 4.65
CA PRO A 359 6.19 -1.19 4.21
C PRO A 359 7.66 -1.53 4.51
N GLY A 360 7.94 -2.64 5.23
CA GLY A 360 9.25 -2.94 5.80
C GLY A 360 10.42 -2.96 4.82
N TYR A 361 10.19 -3.36 3.56
CA TYR A 361 11.21 -3.41 2.51
C TYR A 361 11.17 -2.24 1.52
N LEU A 362 10.25 -1.29 1.67
CA LEU A 362 10.08 -0.18 0.73
C LEU A 362 11.36 0.64 0.54
N TYR A 363 12.14 0.83 1.61
CA TYR A 363 13.37 1.61 1.62
C TYR A 363 14.64 0.79 1.39
N ASN A 364 14.53 -0.51 1.11
CA ASN A 364 15.68 -1.32 0.74
C ASN A 364 16.27 -0.81 -0.60
N PRO A 365 17.59 -0.59 -0.71
CA PRO A 365 18.19 0.03 -1.89
C PRO A 365 17.93 -0.75 -3.18
N LYS A 366 17.90 -2.09 -3.12
CA LYS A 366 17.58 -2.93 -4.27
C LYS A 366 16.12 -2.77 -4.69
N VAL A 367 15.19 -2.81 -3.74
CA VAL A 367 13.75 -2.61 -3.98
C VAL A 367 13.46 -1.22 -4.55
N LEU A 368 14.11 -0.19 -4.01
CA LEU A 368 14.05 1.17 -4.53
C LEU A 368 14.58 1.24 -5.96
N ASN A 369 15.68 0.56 -6.27
CA ASN A 369 16.19 0.53 -7.63
C ASN A 369 15.19 -0.11 -8.61
N THR A 370 14.54 -1.20 -8.20
CA THR A 370 13.53 -1.91 -8.99
C THR A 370 12.29 -1.05 -9.29
N PHE A 371 11.78 -0.28 -8.31
CA PHE A 371 10.53 0.47 -8.48
C PHE A 371 10.71 1.94 -8.86
N CYS A 372 11.80 2.58 -8.46
CA CYS A 372 11.93 4.05 -8.57
C CYS A 372 12.84 4.49 -9.73
N SER A 373 13.73 3.64 -10.24
CA SER A 373 14.61 4.03 -11.35
C SER A 373 13.85 4.04 -12.70
N SER A 374 14.21 4.96 -13.59
CA SER A 374 13.65 5.00 -14.95
C SER A 374 13.99 3.74 -15.75
N GLU A 375 15.21 3.24 -15.59
CA GLU A 375 15.70 2.03 -16.24
C GLU A 375 14.93 0.79 -15.77
N ALA A 376 14.77 0.58 -14.46
CA ALA A 376 14.02 -0.58 -13.97
C ALA A 376 12.53 -0.51 -14.34
N ARG A 377 11.94 0.70 -14.40
CA ARG A 377 10.58 0.90 -14.91
C ARG A 377 10.47 0.44 -16.37
N GLU A 378 11.43 0.80 -17.22
CA GLU A 378 11.47 0.35 -18.61
C GLU A 378 11.62 -1.17 -18.70
N ARG A 379 12.52 -1.75 -17.91
CA ARG A 379 12.65 -3.22 -17.82
C ARG A 379 11.34 -3.88 -17.39
N LEU A 380 10.68 -3.40 -16.34
CA LEU A 380 9.36 -3.88 -15.91
C LEU A 380 8.28 -3.71 -16.99
N ALA A 381 8.34 -2.62 -17.77
CA ALA A 381 7.41 -2.39 -18.88
C ALA A 381 7.63 -3.40 -20.02
N THR A 382 8.88 -3.78 -20.31
CA THR A 382 9.15 -4.83 -21.33
C THR A 382 8.59 -6.20 -20.96
N VAL A 383 8.43 -6.49 -19.67
CA VAL A 383 7.87 -7.74 -19.15
C VAL A 383 6.34 -7.64 -18.94
N GLY A 384 5.74 -6.47 -19.12
CA GLY A 384 4.31 -6.24 -18.90
C GLY A 384 3.91 -6.16 -17.41
N GLN A 385 4.87 -5.90 -16.52
CA GLN A 385 4.70 -5.84 -15.07
C GLN A 385 4.65 -4.38 -14.55
N THR A 386 4.70 -3.40 -15.45
CA THR A 386 4.45 -1.98 -15.14
C THR A 386 2.97 -1.69 -15.31
N SER A 387 2.29 -1.27 -14.23
CA SER A 387 0.88 -0.91 -14.27
C SER A 387 0.56 0.27 -13.34
N PHE A 388 -0.51 1.02 -13.66
CA PHE A 388 -1.06 2.03 -12.76
C PHE A 388 -1.38 1.44 -11.39
N LEU A 389 -1.96 0.23 -11.36
CA LEU A 389 -2.31 -0.50 -10.14
C LEU A 389 -1.12 -0.73 -9.20
N LEU A 390 0.04 -1.14 -9.74
CA LEU A 390 1.27 -1.33 -8.96
C LEU A 390 1.71 -0.04 -8.28
N TYR A 391 1.87 1.03 -9.06
CA TYR A 391 2.34 2.30 -8.52
C TYR A 391 1.30 3.00 -7.66
N TYR A 392 0.02 2.70 -7.85
CA TYR A 392 -1.03 3.25 -6.99
C TYR A 392 -0.93 2.63 -5.60
N PHE A 393 -0.81 1.30 -5.52
CA PHE A 393 -0.57 0.61 -4.26
C PHE A 393 0.72 1.09 -3.57
N LEU A 394 1.85 1.09 -4.27
CA LEU A 394 3.14 1.54 -3.72
C LEU A 394 3.09 2.99 -3.23
N SER A 395 2.41 3.88 -3.96
CA SER A 395 2.25 5.28 -3.55
C SER A 395 1.39 5.41 -2.30
N GLN A 396 0.32 4.62 -2.16
CA GLN A 396 -0.50 4.62 -0.95
C GLN A 396 0.30 4.19 0.28
N VAL A 397 1.03 3.07 0.18
CA VAL A 397 1.93 2.60 1.24
C VAL A 397 2.96 3.67 1.62
N ALA A 398 3.57 4.32 0.62
CA ALA A 398 4.58 5.35 0.84
C ALA A 398 4.02 6.65 1.44
N ILE A 399 2.77 7.01 1.11
CA ILE A 399 2.08 8.17 1.69
C ILE A 399 1.75 7.90 3.15
N GLU A 400 1.24 6.71 3.47
CA GLU A 400 0.90 6.31 4.83
C GLU A 400 2.13 6.18 5.75
N ASP A 401 3.23 5.65 5.23
CA ASP A 401 4.47 5.54 6.01
C ASP A 401 5.17 6.89 6.18
N ASN A 402 5.46 7.59 5.09
CA ASN A 402 6.10 8.91 5.14
C ASN A 402 5.84 9.73 3.87
N MET A 403 4.75 10.50 3.89
CA MET A 403 4.35 11.43 2.83
C MET A 403 5.48 12.37 2.35
N MET A 404 6.39 12.74 3.25
CA MET A 404 7.48 13.70 2.99
C MET A 404 8.72 13.07 2.35
N SER A 405 8.77 11.73 2.26
CA SER A 405 9.96 11.01 1.83
C SER A 405 10.23 11.15 0.33
N LYS A 406 11.50 11.31 -0.08
CA LYS A 406 11.86 11.37 -1.51
C LYS A 406 11.29 10.19 -2.31
N VAL A 407 11.18 9.01 -1.69
CA VAL A 407 10.61 7.78 -2.25
C VAL A 407 9.14 8.00 -2.66
N THR A 408 8.32 8.59 -1.80
CA THR A 408 6.90 8.88 -2.11
C THR A 408 6.76 9.75 -3.36
N LEU A 409 7.63 10.74 -3.54
CA LEU A 409 7.62 11.58 -4.75
C LEU A 409 8.01 10.78 -5.99
N MET A 410 9.04 9.95 -5.90
CA MET A 410 9.47 9.10 -7.03
C MET A 410 8.38 8.12 -7.46
N LEU A 411 7.71 7.47 -6.49
CA LEU A 411 6.62 6.53 -6.76
C LEU A 411 5.40 7.23 -7.38
N LEU A 412 5.04 8.42 -6.89
CA LEU A 412 3.95 9.21 -7.46
C LEU A 412 4.28 9.74 -8.87
N GLU A 413 5.54 10.06 -9.16
CA GLU A 413 6.01 10.36 -10.52
C GLU A 413 5.85 9.14 -11.44
N ARG A 414 6.16 7.92 -10.97
CA ARG A 414 5.90 6.68 -11.72
C ARG A 414 4.39 6.44 -11.91
N LEU A 415 3.58 6.69 -10.88
CA LEU A 415 2.12 6.59 -10.96
C LEU A 415 1.55 7.50 -12.05
N LYS A 416 2.01 8.75 -12.08
CA LYS A 416 1.65 9.75 -13.10
C LYS A 416 1.97 9.27 -14.51
N GLU A 417 3.15 8.69 -14.71
CA GLU A 417 3.57 8.15 -16.00
C GLU A 417 2.72 6.94 -16.46
N CYS A 418 2.20 6.16 -15.52
CA CYS A 418 1.35 5.00 -15.81
C CYS A 418 -0.14 5.35 -15.96
N ALA A 419 -0.53 6.60 -15.72
CA ALA A 419 -1.93 7.02 -15.75
C ALA A 419 -2.44 7.23 -17.19
N THR A 420 -3.36 6.37 -17.62
CA THR A 420 -3.97 6.41 -18.96
C THR A 420 -5.32 7.13 -18.94
N GLU A 421 -6.18 6.74 -18.00
CA GLU A 421 -7.55 7.25 -17.86
C GLU A 421 -7.58 8.67 -17.25
N ARG A 422 -8.65 9.42 -17.53
CA ARG A 422 -8.82 10.78 -16.99
C ARG A 422 -8.79 10.81 -15.46
N TRP A 423 -9.52 9.90 -14.81
CA TRP A 423 -9.56 9.83 -13.34
C TRP A 423 -8.20 9.44 -12.74
N GLN A 424 -7.45 8.57 -13.41
CA GLN A 424 -6.10 8.18 -12.98
C GLN A 424 -5.14 9.36 -13.02
N LYS A 425 -5.18 10.14 -14.12
CA LYS A 425 -4.37 11.36 -14.27
C LYS A 425 -4.76 12.37 -13.19
N ALA A 426 -6.05 12.59 -12.99
CA ALA A 426 -6.53 13.52 -11.98
C ALA A 426 -6.08 13.13 -10.56
N LEU A 427 -6.20 11.85 -10.20
CA LEU A 427 -5.75 11.31 -8.91
C LEU A 427 -4.24 11.47 -8.72
N ALA A 428 -3.44 11.03 -9.69
CA ALA A 428 -1.98 11.06 -9.59
C ALA A 428 -1.44 12.50 -9.47
N MET A 429 -1.96 13.43 -10.28
CA MET A 429 -1.57 14.84 -10.22
C MET A 429 -2.01 15.50 -8.92
N HIS A 430 -3.22 15.18 -8.42
CA HIS A 430 -3.71 15.68 -7.14
C HIS A 430 -2.85 15.20 -5.97
N GLN A 431 -2.52 13.90 -5.91
CA GLN A 431 -1.65 13.34 -4.87
C GLN A 431 -0.24 13.94 -4.91
N LEU A 432 0.34 14.13 -6.11
CA LEU A 432 1.61 14.85 -6.27
C LEU A 432 1.53 16.28 -5.73
N GLY A 433 0.47 17.01 -6.09
CA GLY A 433 0.20 18.35 -5.58
C GLY A 433 0.14 18.38 -4.05
N CYS A 434 -0.56 17.43 -3.43
CA CYS A 434 -0.64 17.30 -1.97
C CYS A 434 0.74 17.07 -1.33
N VAL A 435 1.53 16.12 -1.85
CA VAL A 435 2.87 15.83 -1.33
C VAL A 435 3.81 17.04 -1.46
N LEU A 436 3.80 17.73 -2.60
CA LEU A 436 4.62 18.92 -2.81
C LEU A 436 4.19 20.10 -1.95
N LEU A 437 2.89 20.27 -1.72
CA LEU A 437 2.36 21.29 -0.82
C LEU A 437 2.90 21.08 0.59
N GLN A 438 2.91 19.84 1.08
CA GLN A 438 3.49 19.51 2.37
C GLN A 438 5.00 19.76 2.43
N ARG A 439 5.71 19.59 1.30
CA ARG A 439 7.14 19.90 1.18
C ARG A 439 7.46 21.37 1.11
N LYS A 440 6.43 22.21 1.08
CA LYS A 440 6.53 23.67 0.90
C LYS A 440 7.01 24.06 -0.50
N ASP A 441 6.96 23.14 -1.45
CA ASP A 441 7.22 23.39 -2.88
C ASP A 441 5.96 23.96 -3.54
N TYR A 442 5.53 25.13 -3.09
CA TYR A 442 4.20 25.67 -3.40
C TYR A 442 3.96 25.94 -4.89
N LYS A 443 4.99 26.35 -5.63
CA LYS A 443 4.88 26.62 -7.07
C LYS A 443 4.60 25.34 -7.87
N GLU A 444 5.34 24.27 -7.55
CA GLU A 444 5.19 22.99 -8.23
C GLU A 444 3.90 22.28 -7.81
N ALA A 445 3.54 22.38 -6.53
CA ALA A 445 2.25 21.93 -6.02
C ALA A 445 1.09 22.58 -6.78
N GLN A 446 1.14 23.91 -6.97
CA GLN A 446 0.13 24.66 -7.71
C GLN A 446 -0.03 24.11 -9.14
N ARG A 447 1.08 23.91 -9.87
CA ARG A 447 1.07 23.37 -11.24
C ARG A 447 0.41 22.00 -11.31
N TYR A 448 0.74 21.11 -10.38
CA TYR A 448 0.15 19.77 -10.35
C TYR A 448 -1.35 19.78 -10.00
N PHE A 449 -1.79 20.67 -9.11
CA PHE A 449 -3.22 20.84 -8.87
C PHE A 449 -3.95 21.40 -10.09
N GLU A 450 -3.37 22.36 -10.81
CA GLU A 450 -3.93 22.89 -12.06
C GLU A 450 -4.09 21.77 -13.11
N MET A 451 -3.09 20.91 -13.28
CA MET A 451 -3.19 19.73 -14.16
C MET A 451 -4.29 18.74 -13.72
N ALA A 452 -4.51 18.58 -12.42
CA ALA A 452 -5.58 17.73 -11.90
C ALA A 452 -6.97 18.32 -12.19
N ILE A 453 -7.12 19.65 -12.17
CA ILE A 453 -8.34 20.36 -12.56
C ILE A 453 -8.61 20.16 -14.06
N GLU A 454 -7.58 20.30 -14.91
CA GLU A 454 -7.67 20.04 -16.35
C GLU A 454 -8.10 18.59 -16.66
N ALA A 455 -7.69 17.65 -15.81
CA ALA A 455 -8.11 16.25 -15.88
C ALA A 455 -9.54 15.98 -15.34
N GLY A 456 -10.22 17.01 -14.80
CA GLY A 456 -11.61 16.97 -14.35
C GLY A 456 -11.83 16.92 -12.84
N HIS A 457 -10.78 17.03 -12.00
CA HIS A 457 -10.92 17.00 -10.54
C HIS A 457 -11.04 18.41 -9.96
N VAL A 458 -12.29 18.90 -9.86
CA VAL A 458 -12.59 20.26 -9.38
C VAL A 458 -12.10 20.51 -7.96
N TYR A 459 -12.11 19.50 -7.08
CA TYR A 459 -11.63 19.68 -5.70
C TYR A 459 -10.15 20.08 -5.60
N SER A 460 -9.32 19.78 -6.62
CA SER A 460 -7.92 20.24 -6.69
C SER A 460 -7.77 21.76 -6.63
N VAL A 461 -8.83 22.53 -6.91
CA VAL A 461 -8.87 23.99 -6.74
C VAL A 461 -8.52 24.38 -5.29
N VAL A 462 -8.87 23.57 -4.29
CA VAL A 462 -8.46 23.79 -2.90
C VAL A 462 -6.94 23.78 -2.74
N GLY A 463 -6.27 22.84 -3.41
CA GLY A 463 -4.81 22.75 -3.43
C GLY A 463 -4.16 24.01 -4.05
N VAL A 464 -4.72 24.51 -5.16
CA VAL A 464 -4.30 25.78 -5.78
C VAL A 464 -4.49 26.96 -4.82
N ALA A 465 -5.64 27.06 -4.16
CA ALA A 465 -5.96 28.11 -3.21
C ALA A 465 -4.96 28.12 -2.04
N ARG A 466 -4.69 26.95 -1.46
CA ARG A 466 -3.74 26.80 -0.35
C ARG A 466 -2.31 27.12 -0.78
N ALA A 467 -1.88 26.63 -1.95
CA ALA A 467 -0.56 26.96 -2.50
C ALA A 467 -0.38 28.47 -2.71
N LYS A 468 -1.38 29.17 -3.27
CA LYS A 468 -1.37 30.63 -3.43
C LYS A 468 -1.38 31.36 -2.10
N PHE A 469 -2.18 30.91 -1.14
CA PHE A 469 -2.23 31.49 0.21
C PHE A 469 -0.87 31.38 0.93
N LYS A 470 -0.21 30.23 0.86
CA LYS A 470 1.14 30.04 1.45
C LYS A 470 2.21 30.89 0.75
N GLN A 471 1.98 31.29 -0.51
CA GLN A 471 2.80 32.26 -1.23
C GLN A 471 2.45 33.74 -0.91
N GLY A 472 1.54 34.00 0.03
CA GLY A 472 1.11 35.34 0.43
C GLY A 472 -0.03 35.92 -0.44
N GLN A 473 -0.53 35.18 -1.42
CA GLN A 473 -1.57 35.63 -2.34
C GLN A 473 -2.98 35.34 -1.79
N ARG A 474 -3.29 35.90 -0.61
CA ARG A 474 -4.54 35.62 0.11
C ARG A 474 -5.79 36.00 -0.68
N PHE A 475 -5.79 37.16 -1.32
CA PHE A 475 -6.95 37.64 -2.10
C PHE A 475 -7.26 36.69 -3.26
N LEU A 476 -6.24 36.25 -4.00
CA LEU A 476 -6.42 35.29 -5.10
C LEU A 476 -6.93 33.93 -4.62
N ALA A 477 -6.48 33.45 -3.45
CA ALA A 477 -7.00 32.23 -2.85
C ALA A 477 -8.49 32.36 -2.50
N PHE A 478 -8.89 33.49 -1.94
CA PHE A 478 -10.29 33.79 -1.61
C PHE A 478 -11.17 33.84 -2.87
N GLU A 479 -10.76 34.63 -3.88
CA GLU A 479 -11.50 34.80 -5.14
C GLU A 479 -11.71 33.47 -5.86
N LEU A 480 -10.69 32.62 -5.88
CA LEU A 480 -10.73 31.33 -6.54
C LEU A 480 -11.74 30.37 -5.89
N ILE A 481 -11.81 30.30 -4.56
CA ILE A 481 -12.86 29.51 -3.90
C ILE A 481 -14.24 30.17 -4.05
N ASN A 482 -14.31 31.50 -4.02
CA ASN A 482 -15.56 32.22 -4.25
C ASN A 482 -16.14 31.97 -5.65
N GLY A 483 -15.29 31.88 -6.68
CA GLY A 483 -15.65 31.49 -8.03
C GLY A 483 -16.29 30.11 -8.08
N ILE A 484 -15.68 29.10 -7.44
CA ILE A 484 -16.24 27.74 -7.37
C ILE A 484 -17.60 27.72 -6.67
N ILE A 485 -17.77 28.45 -5.58
CA ILE A 485 -19.07 28.56 -4.88
C ILE A 485 -20.15 29.17 -5.78
N SER A 486 -19.77 30.06 -6.70
CA SER A 486 -20.70 30.72 -7.62
C SER A 486 -21.04 29.84 -8.84
N GLU A 487 -20.08 29.02 -9.29
CA GLU A 487 -20.21 28.17 -10.48
C GLU A 487 -20.94 26.85 -10.18
N TYR A 488 -20.70 26.26 -9.00
CA TYR A 488 -21.21 24.95 -8.63
C TYR A 488 -22.21 25.02 -7.47
N THR A 489 -22.96 23.93 -7.27
CA THR A 489 -23.83 23.78 -6.09
C THR A 489 -22.99 23.94 -4.81
N PRO A 490 -23.31 24.94 -3.95
CA PRO A 490 -22.50 25.21 -2.78
C PRO A 490 -22.51 24.05 -1.78
N MET A 491 -21.32 23.62 -1.36
CA MET A 491 -21.13 22.55 -0.38
C MET A 491 -20.41 23.07 0.86
N GLY A 492 -20.60 22.39 2.00
CA GLY A 492 -20.01 22.80 3.28
C GLY A 492 -18.49 22.94 3.23
N TRP A 493 -17.79 22.04 2.53
CA TRP A 493 -16.33 22.10 2.40
C TRP A 493 -15.86 23.35 1.65
N MET A 494 -16.65 23.91 0.72
CA MET A 494 -16.25 25.10 -0.03
C MET A 494 -16.20 26.33 0.88
N TYR A 495 -17.21 26.51 1.73
CA TYR A 495 -17.23 27.58 2.72
C TYR A 495 -16.17 27.36 3.81
N GLN A 496 -15.94 26.11 4.23
CA GLN A 496 -14.83 25.77 5.11
C GLN A 496 -13.49 26.25 4.53
N GLU A 497 -13.21 25.94 3.26
CA GLU A 497 -11.96 26.36 2.62
C GLU A 497 -11.90 27.88 2.44
N ARG A 498 -12.98 28.53 2.01
CA ARG A 498 -13.03 30.00 1.88
C ARG A 498 -12.73 30.68 3.21
N SER A 499 -13.22 30.12 4.33
CA SER A 499 -13.02 30.66 5.68
C SER A 499 -11.53 30.74 6.08
N LEU A 500 -10.65 29.91 5.50
CA LEU A 500 -9.21 29.99 5.75
C LEU A 500 -8.61 31.31 5.23
N TYR A 501 -9.22 31.87 4.19
CA TYR A 501 -8.78 33.10 3.51
C TYR A 501 -9.62 34.32 3.91
N SER A 502 -10.77 34.12 4.56
CA SER A 502 -11.64 35.21 5.05
C SER A 502 -11.12 35.88 6.33
N LEU A 503 -11.46 37.15 6.54
CA LEU A 503 -11.09 37.94 7.72
C LEU A 503 -12.32 38.40 8.50
N GLY A 504 -12.15 38.59 9.81
CA GLY A 504 -13.16 39.16 10.70
C GLY A 504 -14.52 38.47 10.59
N LYS A 505 -15.58 39.26 10.40
CA LYS A 505 -16.97 38.79 10.35
C LYS A 505 -17.23 37.80 9.20
N GLN A 506 -16.57 37.98 8.05
CA GLN A 506 -16.77 37.10 6.90
C GLN A 506 -16.36 35.66 7.22
N LYS A 507 -15.29 35.48 8.00
CA LYS A 507 -14.83 34.15 8.40
C LYS A 507 -15.85 33.41 9.26
N ILE A 508 -16.53 34.12 10.15
CA ILE A 508 -17.61 33.55 10.97
C ILE A 508 -18.82 33.18 10.12
N LEU A 509 -19.18 34.01 9.13
CA LEU A 509 -20.25 33.69 8.19
C LEU A 509 -19.94 32.42 7.40
N ASP A 510 -18.74 32.31 6.85
CA ASP A 510 -18.31 31.11 6.10
C ASP A 510 -18.33 29.85 6.99
N VAL A 511 -17.86 29.95 8.22
CA VAL A 511 -17.90 28.83 9.19
C VAL A 511 -19.34 28.41 9.53
N ASN A 512 -20.26 29.37 9.62
CA ASN A 512 -21.67 29.10 9.86
C ASN A 512 -22.34 28.45 8.64
N ASP A 513 -22.07 28.96 7.43
CA ASP A 513 -22.56 28.38 6.18
C ASP A 513 -22.02 26.96 5.97
N ALA A 514 -20.74 26.73 6.29
CA ALA A 514 -20.13 25.40 6.26
C ALA A 514 -20.87 24.42 7.19
N THR A 515 -21.15 24.83 8.42
CA THR A 515 -21.90 24.01 9.39
C THR A 515 -23.34 23.73 8.93
N ARG A 516 -24.01 24.72 8.32
CA ARG A 516 -25.38 24.58 7.83
C ARG A 516 -25.48 23.57 6.69
N LEU A 517 -24.50 23.59 5.78
CA LEU A 517 -24.48 22.72 4.60
C LEU A 517 -23.94 21.33 4.92
N ASP A 518 -23.00 21.22 5.86
CA ASP A 518 -22.44 19.94 6.30
C ASP A 518 -22.12 19.98 7.81
N PRO A 519 -23.05 19.49 8.65
CA PRO A 519 -22.87 19.44 10.10
C PRO A 519 -21.77 18.47 10.58
N ALA A 520 -21.25 17.60 9.70
CA ALA A 520 -20.23 16.60 10.05
C ALA A 520 -18.80 17.11 9.87
N LEU A 521 -18.61 18.32 9.32
CA LEU A 521 -17.29 18.96 9.23
C LEU A 521 -16.81 19.38 10.61
N SER A 522 -15.63 18.90 11.02
CA SER A 522 -15.08 19.20 12.36
C SER A 522 -14.46 20.60 12.47
N PHE A 523 -13.88 21.11 11.38
CA PHE A 523 -13.18 22.39 11.39
C PHE A 523 -14.06 23.58 11.82
N PRO A 524 -15.30 23.75 11.32
CA PRO A 524 -16.18 24.84 11.75
C PRO A 524 -16.37 24.93 13.27
N TYR A 525 -16.63 23.80 13.94
CA TYR A 525 -16.82 23.74 15.39
C TYR A 525 -15.51 24.01 16.13
N LYS A 526 -14.41 23.38 15.70
CA LYS A 526 -13.07 23.60 16.26
C LYS A 526 -12.68 25.08 16.19
N TYR A 527 -12.93 25.73 15.06
CA TYR A 527 -12.61 27.15 14.90
C TYR A 527 -13.42 28.03 15.87
N ARG A 528 -14.74 27.85 15.97
CA ARG A 528 -15.57 28.59 16.93
C ARG A 528 -15.17 28.33 18.38
N ALA A 529 -14.90 27.08 18.74
CA ALA A 529 -14.45 26.72 20.07
C ALA A 529 -13.12 27.41 20.44
N ILE A 530 -12.15 27.49 19.51
CA ILE A 530 -10.88 28.17 19.78
C ILE A 530 -11.08 29.68 19.93
N VAL A 531 -11.95 30.30 19.13
CA VAL A 531 -12.30 31.72 19.32
C VAL A 531 -12.89 31.94 20.71
N MET A 532 -13.79 31.06 21.17
CA MET A 532 -14.35 31.12 22.53
C MET A 532 -13.27 30.94 23.61
N VAL A 533 -12.31 30.04 23.41
CA VAL A 533 -11.16 29.88 24.32
C VAL A 533 -10.30 31.15 24.36
N GLU A 534 -10.03 31.78 23.23
CA GLU A 534 -9.31 33.08 23.16
C GLU A 534 -10.09 34.21 23.86
N GLU A 535 -11.42 34.13 23.87
CA GLU A 535 -12.32 35.03 24.61
C GLU A 535 -12.54 34.62 26.09
N ASN A 536 -11.80 33.62 26.58
CA ASN A 536 -11.90 33.07 27.94
C ASN A 536 -13.28 32.46 28.29
N GLN A 537 -14.01 31.97 27.28
CA GLN A 537 -15.29 31.27 27.39
C GLN A 537 -15.10 29.76 27.22
N ILE A 538 -14.36 29.13 28.13
CA ILE A 538 -13.90 27.73 27.98
C ILE A 538 -15.09 26.75 28.04
N GLU A 539 -16.08 27.00 28.90
CA GLU A 539 -17.29 26.18 29.01
C GLU A 539 -18.12 26.22 27.72
N ALA A 540 -18.23 27.40 27.09
CA ALA A 540 -18.91 27.56 25.81
C ALA A 540 -18.16 26.81 24.69
N ALA A 541 -16.83 26.83 24.71
CA ALA A 541 -16.00 26.06 23.79
C ALA A 541 -16.24 24.55 23.92
N ILE A 542 -16.34 24.03 25.15
CA ILE A 542 -16.68 22.61 25.40
C ILE A 542 -18.07 22.28 24.85
N ALA A 543 -19.06 23.15 25.10
CA ALA A 543 -20.41 22.96 24.56
C ALA A 543 -20.43 22.94 23.03
N GLU A 544 -19.64 23.80 22.38
CA GLU A 544 -19.51 23.83 20.92
C GLU A 544 -18.84 22.56 20.36
N ILE A 545 -17.80 22.05 21.03
CA ILE A 545 -17.15 20.79 20.63
C ILE A 545 -18.10 19.59 20.86
N ASN A 546 -18.92 19.62 21.90
CA ASN A 546 -19.90 18.56 22.15
C ASN A 546 -20.90 18.42 20.99
N ARG A 547 -21.22 19.51 20.28
CA ARG A 547 -22.08 19.46 19.10
C ARG A 547 -21.49 18.59 17.99
N ILE A 548 -20.19 18.72 17.69
CA ILE A 548 -19.54 17.88 16.67
C ILE A 548 -19.30 16.45 17.17
N VAL A 549 -18.94 16.27 18.45
CA VAL A 549 -18.76 14.94 19.04
C VAL A 549 -20.05 14.12 18.97
N GLY A 550 -21.22 14.77 19.02
CA GLY A 550 -22.51 14.12 18.78
C GLY A 550 -22.70 13.57 17.36
N PHE A 551 -22.02 14.12 16.34
CA PHE A 551 -22.06 13.62 14.96
C PHE A 551 -20.91 12.67 14.64
N LYS A 552 -19.68 13.06 15.02
CA LYS A 552 -18.44 12.35 14.70
C LYS A 552 -17.42 12.54 15.81
N VAL A 553 -17.03 11.43 16.43
CA VAL A 553 -15.85 11.39 17.30
C VAL A 553 -14.61 11.42 16.42
N SER A 554 -13.75 12.41 16.62
CA SER A 554 -12.44 12.48 15.96
C SER A 554 -11.35 12.81 16.97
N PRO A 555 -10.13 12.29 16.80
CA PRO A 555 -9.01 12.52 17.73
C PRO A 555 -8.74 14.01 17.98
N ASP A 556 -8.72 14.84 16.94
CA ASP A 556 -8.55 16.28 17.07
C ASP A 556 -9.63 16.96 17.95
N CYS A 557 -10.88 16.52 17.84
CA CYS A 557 -11.97 17.07 18.66
C CYS A 557 -11.83 16.65 20.12
N LEU A 558 -11.45 15.39 20.37
CA LEU A 558 -11.19 14.88 21.72
C LEU A 558 -9.99 15.58 22.35
N GLU A 559 -8.92 15.81 21.59
CA GLU A 559 -7.74 16.56 22.04
C GLU A 559 -8.14 17.99 22.44
N LEU A 560 -8.85 18.71 21.56
CA LEU A 560 -9.27 20.09 21.85
C LEU A 560 -10.17 20.16 23.09
N ARG A 561 -11.09 19.20 23.26
CA ARG A 561 -11.98 19.15 24.42
C ARG A 561 -11.23 18.80 25.71
N ALA A 562 -10.30 17.84 25.65
CA ALA A 562 -9.41 17.52 26.77
C ALA A 562 -8.57 18.74 27.17
N TRP A 563 -8.10 19.52 26.20
CA TRP A 563 -7.32 20.73 26.46
C TRP A 563 -8.14 21.78 27.24
N CYS A 564 -9.41 21.97 26.85
CA CYS A 564 -10.34 22.82 27.59
C CYS A 564 -10.61 22.31 29.01
N PHE A 565 -10.79 20.99 29.19
CA PHE A 565 -10.99 20.41 30.52
C PHE A 565 -9.77 20.57 31.44
N ILE A 566 -8.56 20.40 30.91
CA ILE A 566 -7.32 20.67 31.67
C ILE A 566 -7.27 22.14 32.12
N ALA A 567 -7.68 23.06 31.25
CA ALA A 567 -7.73 24.49 31.57
C ALA A 567 -8.78 24.84 32.64
N LEU A 568 -9.87 24.07 32.73
CA LEU A 568 -10.86 24.17 33.82
C LEU A 568 -10.49 23.34 35.06
N GLU A 569 -9.31 22.69 35.06
CA GLU A 569 -8.87 21.76 36.11
C GLU A 569 -9.80 20.53 36.31
N ASP A 570 -10.67 20.24 35.33
CA ASP A 570 -11.46 19.00 35.27
C ASP A 570 -10.63 17.86 34.68
N TYR A 571 -9.67 17.38 35.47
CA TYR A 571 -8.76 16.31 35.06
C TYR A 571 -9.49 14.98 34.83
N GLN A 572 -10.64 14.74 35.46
CA GLN A 572 -11.42 13.51 35.27
C GLN A 572 -11.98 13.45 33.84
N SER A 573 -12.60 14.53 33.36
CA SER A 573 -13.09 14.63 32.00
C SER A 573 -11.98 14.68 30.95
N ALA A 574 -10.84 15.31 31.28
CA ALA A 574 -9.66 15.28 30.42
C ALA A 574 -9.14 13.85 30.21
N ILE A 575 -8.94 13.08 31.28
CA ILE A 575 -8.50 11.67 31.20
C ILE A 575 -9.48 10.83 30.38
N ARG A 576 -10.79 11.06 30.53
CA ARG A 576 -11.83 10.38 29.73
C ARG A 576 -11.55 10.53 28.24
N ASP A 577 -11.38 11.78 27.79
CA ASP A 577 -11.22 12.09 26.38
C ASP A 577 -9.86 11.62 25.85
N ILE A 578 -8.78 11.74 26.63
CA ILE A 578 -7.45 11.26 26.24
C ILE A 578 -7.41 9.73 26.12
N ARG A 579 -8.08 8.99 27.03
CA ARG A 579 -8.19 7.53 26.93
C ARG A 579 -9.03 7.09 25.73
N ALA A 580 -10.15 7.75 25.46
CA ALA A 580 -10.93 7.50 24.25
C ALA A 580 -10.10 7.78 22.98
N LEU A 581 -9.34 8.87 22.98
CA LEU A 581 -8.41 9.20 21.91
C LEU A 581 -7.38 8.09 21.70
N LEU A 582 -6.76 7.58 22.78
CA LEU A 582 -5.76 6.50 22.72
C LEU A 582 -6.32 5.16 22.23
N THR A 583 -7.62 4.91 22.41
CA THR A 583 -8.24 3.73 21.80
C THR A 583 -8.46 3.87 20.29
N LEU A 584 -8.60 5.10 19.79
CA LEU A 584 -8.68 5.36 18.35
C LEU A 584 -7.27 5.37 17.73
N GLU A 585 -6.33 6.04 18.39
CA GLU A 585 -4.93 6.19 17.98
C GLU A 585 -3.98 5.88 19.14
N PRO A 586 -3.47 4.64 19.27
CA PRO A 586 -2.65 4.21 20.41
C PRO A 586 -1.35 5.00 20.62
N ASN A 587 -0.79 5.55 19.54
CA ASN A 587 0.48 6.29 19.55
C ASN A 587 0.28 7.80 19.38
N TYR A 588 -0.89 8.33 19.74
CA TYR A 588 -1.18 9.75 19.56
C TYR A 588 -0.25 10.66 20.36
N VAL A 589 0.17 11.75 19.72
CA VAL A 589 1.02 12.77 20.32
C VAL A 589 0.27 14.10 20.35
N MET A 590 -0.18 14.47 21.54
CA MET A 590 -0.92 15.69 21.83
C MET A 590 -0.05 16.94 21.74
N PHE A 591 -0.73 18.08 21.72
CA PHE A 591 -0.19 19.44 21.67
C PHE A 591 0.67 19.65 20.42
N ARG A 592 0.22 19.10 19.29
CA ARG A 592 0.91 19.13 17.98
C ARG A 592 2.23 18.36 17.98
N GLY A 593 2.20 17.12 18.44
CA GLY A 593 3.40 16.28 18.41
C GLY A 593 4.40 16.57 19.53
N LYS A 594 4.00 17.26 20.60
CA LYS A 594 4.92 17.66 21.67
C LYS A 594 4.89 16.74 22.89
N MET A 595 3.76 16.09 23.16
CA MET A 595 3.59 15.23 24.34
C MET A 595 2.81 13.98 24.00
N ARG A 596 3.32 12.80 24.36
CA ARG A 596 2.55 11.58 24.15
C ARG A 596 1.32 11.56 25.06
N ALA A 597 0.19 11.12 24.50
CA ALA A 597 -1.08 11.08 25.21
C ALA A 597 -1.05 10.13 26.43
N ASP A 598 -0.37 8.99 26.33
CA ASP A 598 -0.22 8.02 27.43
C ASP A 598 0.52 8.63 28.64
N HIS A 599 1.60 9.37 28.38
CA HIS A 599 2.33 10.07 29.43
C HIS A 599 1.47 11.15 30.12
N LEU A 600 0.64 11.87 29.37
CA LEU A 600 -0.29 12.84 29.96
C LEU A 600 -1.34 12.16 30.84
N VAL A 601 -1.83 10.97 30.45
CA VAL A 601 -2.74 10.18 31.29
C VAL A 601 -2.08 9.79 32.61
N GLU A 602 -0.81 9.37 32.60
CA GLU A 602 -0.06 9.04 33.82
C GLU A 602 0.03 10.24 34.77
N LEU A 603 0.37 11.42 34.24
CA LEU A 603 0.48 12.65 35.03
C LEU A 603 -0.86 13.08 35.63
N LEU A 604 -1.92 13.08 34.83
CA LEU A 604 -3.26 13.47 35.30
C LEU A 604 -3.84 12.45 36.29
N SER A 605 -3.48 11.15 36.15
CA SER A 605 -3.94 10.08 37.05
C SER A 605 -3.39 10.22 38.48
N LEU A 606 -2.37 11.05 38.71
CA LEU A 606 -1.91 11.38 40.06
C LEU A 606 -2.92 12.23 40.85
N HIS A 607 -3.80 12.95 40.14
CA HIS A 607 -4.75 13.88 40.72
C HIS A 607 -6.17 13.33 40.83
N VAL A 608 -6.47 12.22 40.14
CA VAL A 608 -7.84 11.70 39.98
C VAL A 608 -7.84 10.18 39.95
N GLN A 609 -8.93 9.56 40.41
CA GLN A 609 -9.12 8.11 40.32
C GLN A 609 -9.09 7.61 38.85
N PRO A 610 -8.33 6.55 38.54
CA PRO A 610 -8.20 6.08 37.18
C PRO A 610 -9.47 5.36 36.70
N TRP A 611 -10.17 5.94 35.72
CA TRP A 611 -11.23 5.25 34.97
C TRP A 611 -10.67 4.18 34.04
N SER A 612 -11.27 2.99 33.98
CA SER A 612 -10.88 2.07 32.91
C SER A 612 -11.20 2.68 31.53
N PRO A 613 -10.51 2.29 30.44
CA PRO A 613 -10.91 2.68 29.09
C PRO A 613 -12.40 2.42 28.83
N ALA A 614 -12.94 1.37 29.44
CA ALA A 614 -14.35 1.05 29.37
C ALA A 614 -15.27 2.06 30.06
N ASP A 615 -14.88 2.60 31.21
CA ASP A 615 -15.63 3.66 31.89
C ASP A 615 -15.59 4.96 31.10
N CYS A 616 -14.42 5.29 30.52
CA CYS A 616 -14.25 6.51 29.72
C CYS A 616 -15.22 6.54 28.53
N TRP A 617 -15.28 5.44 27.78
CA TRP A 617 -16.19 5.32 26.64
C TRP A 617 -17.66 5.28 27.05
N MET A 618 -17.99 4.63 28.17
CA MET A 618 -19.38 4.64 28.67
C MET A 618 -19.87 6.06 28.97
N GLN A 619 -19.00 6.91 29.52
CA GLN A 619 -19.33 8.31 29.80
C GLN A 619 -19.42 9.16 28.53
N LEU A 620 -18.64 8.84 27.51
CA LEU A 620 -18.67 9.52 26.22
C LEU A 620 -19.88 9.09 25.37
N TYR A 621 -20.31 7.84 25.54
CA TYR A 621 -21.42 7.21 24.81
C TYR A 621 -22.76 7.90 25.01
N ASP A 622 -23.10 8.30 26.24
CA ASP A 622 -24.37 8.98 26.55
C ASP A 622 -24.54 10.30 25.76
N GLN A 623 -23.44 10.87 25.25
CA GLN A 623 -23.44 12.08 24.42
C GLN A 623 -23.30 11.78 22.91
N TRP A 624 -22.61 10.71 22.52
CA TRP A 624 -22.27 10.39 21.13
C TRP A 624 -23.29 9.49 20.40
N SER A 625 -23.91 8.53 21.09
CA SER A 625 -24.73 7.48 20.46
C SER A 625 -26.06 7.95 19.84
N SER A 626 -26.38 9.24 19.88
CA SER A 626 -27.65 9.72 19.32
C SER A 626 -27.71 9.63 17.79
N VAL A 627 -26.56 9.70 17.11
CA VAL A 627 -26.49 9.83 15.63
C VAL A 627 -25.74 8.68 14.93
N ASP A 628 -24.75 8.04 15.56
CA ASP A 628 -23.89 7.03 14.90
C ASP A 628 -23.85 5.69 15.65
N ASP A 629 -24.84 4.84 15.37
CA ASP A 629 -24.93 3.50 15.97
C ASP A 629 -23.82 2.55 15.46
N ILE A 630 -23.37 2.71 14.21
CA ILE A 630 -22.35 1.86 13.59
C ILE A 630 -20.97 2.14 14.16
N GLY A 631 -20.58 3.43 14.26
CA GLY A 631 -19.35 3.84 14.91
C GLY A 631 -19.33 3.41 16.39
N SER A 632 -20.45 3.62 17.09
CA SER A 632 -20.62 3.19 18.48
C SER A 632 -20.42 1.67 18.64
N LEU A 633 -20.96 0.87 17.72
CA LEU A 633 -20.81 -0.58 17.73
C LEU A 633 -19.36 -1.02 17.47
N ALA A 634 -18.67 -0.35 16.55
CA ALA A 634 -17.27 -0.63 16.23
C ALA A 634 -16.37 -0.40 17.46
N VAL A 635 -16.59 0.71 18.18
CA VAL A 635 -15.87 1.02 19.42
C VAL A 635 -16.17 0.00 20.51
N ILE A 636 -17.44 -0.34 20.76
CA ILE A 636 -17.81 -1.37 21.75
C ILE A 636 -17.16 -2.72 21.42
N HIS A 637 -17.12 -3.09 20.15
CA HIS A 637 -16.45 -4.31 19.72
C HIS A 637 -14.94 -4.28 20.03
N GLN A 638 -14.27 -3.16 19.78
CA GLN A 638 -12.86 -2.99 20.13
C GLN A 638 -12.62 -3.08 21.64
N MET A 639 -13.54 -2.54 22.44
CA MET A 639 -13.45 -2.59 23.90
C MET A 639 -13.69 -3.99 24.46
N LEU A 640 -14.64 -4.74 23.90
CA LEU A 640 -14.91 -6.13 24.31
C LEU A 640 -13.73 -7.07 24.03
N ILE A 641 -12.86 -6.73 23.08
CA ILE A 641 -11.59 -7.46 22.85
C ILE A 641 -10.63 -7.25 24.03
N ASN A 642 -10.54 -6.01 24.53
CA ASN A 642 -9.64 -5.65 25.63
C ASN A 642 -10.19 -6.02 27.01
N ASP A 643 -11.51 -5.95 27.20
CA ASP A 643 -12.20 -6.30 28.44
C ASP A 643 -13.44 -7.17 28.15
N PRO A 644 -13.23 -8.47 27.85
CA PRO A 644 -14.34 -9.39 27.60
C PRO A 644 -15.12 -9.71 28.87
N GLY A 645 -14.73 -9.26 30.06
CA GLY A 645 -15.43 -9.57 31.32
C GLY A 645 -16.66 -8.69 31.56
N ARG A 646 -16.73 -7.50 30.95
CA ARG A 646 -17.76 -6.50 31.25
C ARG A 646 -19.13 -6.85 30.68
N SER A 647 -20.05 -7.23 31.56
CA SER A 647 -21.48 -7.44 31.24
C SER A 647 -22.14 -6.20 30.63
N ILE A 648 -21.74 -5.00 31.07
CA ILE A 648 -22.31 -3.73 30.59
C ILE A 648 -22.02 -3.46 29.11
N LEU A 649 -20.82 -3.81 28.62
CA LEU A 649 -20.44 -3.62 27.22
C LEU A 649 -21.22 -4.56 26.31
N ARG A 650 -21.43 -5.81 26.73
CA ARG A 650 -22.28 -6.77 26.00
C ARG A 650 -23.75 -6.36 25.97
N PHE A 651 -24.27 -5.86 27.09
CA PHE A 651 -25.63 -5.33 27.15
C PHE A 651 -25.80 -4.15 26.18
N ARG A 652 -24.83 -3.23 26.12
CA ARG A 652 -24.85 -2.11 25.18
C ARG A 652 -24.70 -2.54 23.73
N GLN A 653 -23.82 -3.50 23.45
CA GLN A 653 -23.73 -4.13 22.12
C GLN A 653 -25.10 -4.67 21.69
N SER A 654 -25.83 -5.35 22.58
CA SER A 654 -27.16 -5.87 22.27
C SER A 654 -28.19 -4.76 22.01
N LEU A 655 -28.12 -3.63 22.74
CA LEU A 655 -29.00 -2.48 22.50
C LEU A 655 -28.73 -1.81 21.15
N LEU A 656 -27.46 -1.64 20.77
CA LEU A 656 -27.09 -1.08 19.47
C LEU A 656 -27.47 -2.00 18.29
N LEU A 657 -27.42 -3.32 18.48
CA LEU A 657 -27.86 -4.27 17.46
C LEU A 657 -29.39 -4.34 17.31
N LEU A 658 -30.13 -3.89 18.33
CA LEU A 658 -31.59 -3.83 18.31
C LEU A 658 -32.13 -2.55 17.66
N ARG A 659 -31.38 -1.46 17.73
CA ARG A 659 -31.67 -0.19 17.07
C ARG A 659 -31.27 -0.26 15.61
#